data_AF-A0AA52EDW3-F1
#
_entry.id   AF-A0AA52EDW3-F1
#
_cell.length_a   1.000
_cell.length_b   1.000
_cell.length_c   1.000
_cell.angle_alpha   90.00
_cell.angle_beta   90.00
_cell.angle_gamma   90.00
#
_symmetry.space_group_name_H-M   'P 1'
#
loop_
_entity.id
_entity.type
_entity.pdbx_description
1 polymer ?
#
loop_
_entity_poly.entity_id
_entity_poly.type
_entity_poly.pdbx_seq_one_letter_code
_entity_poly.pdbx_strand_id
1 'polypeptide(L)'
;MGKPFLTRMLATTSALATGLVLNAPGSLAQDSDQLLEEIVVTATKRKTTLQDTPVAVSVTSAKTIEQSRILDLKDLQSVVPSLRVAQLQTSGNTNFIIRGFGNGANNPGIESSVGMFIDGVYRSRTMARIGDLPKIERVEVLRGPQSTLFGKNASAGVINVVSAAPSFEPEGYVEAGYGNYNNFTAKAYYTNGLSDNVAFSLSANLNVRDGYTEAVIDGVEDINNRNRKGIRGQLLFTPSDNTQIRLIADYSELDEVCCSIVNLQNEGAANVLYALGAQLADDQDLFANKAYMNVTPSNKIDDYGFSANVSHDYETFNLTSITSYRKNESANDYDADFTSLPIIQRQELVNVETFTQEIRLTSTGDNTIDWMIGGFLFKDEVYSEDGLDWGAATRNYVNALAGGPALLGVVEAANGFAPNTFFSPGVAASESYTQDNTSISFFGTLDYHVTENFTITGGLNYTRDKKTISAINNFMDPWFFLDMTTANGTDILANGQIMAAWNDPSSALYQAFQGAFGIPLTQQTQTLIASGGAGPLAQAGYLQGFFPQVQQGVIGSLQGLQFVPPMIDIPNSVESGKSDDDDLTWNIRGTYEINDNMTVYVGASTGFKSSSWNLSRASAPFYADGAAMQAAGLLNPGINVLGNSIATSRNFGTRFASPEKAKVYEIGFKSRFERGAFNLAIFDQTIEGFQSNLFQGNGFVLANAGEQSTKGFEVDATWLPVDALTLTFAATYLDAKYDSFENAPGPDNSVVDLSNERPAGIPKWALSTSATYNFELGEAAGFVRADWQYESNVLMVDNILATTGAEQPFREISTFNASAGLSWENGLSVQIWARNLFNDKYLMSAFPGVLQPGVINGYRNPTRTFGFNVRKEF
;
A
#
# COMPACT_ATOMS: atom_id res chain seq x y z
N MET A 1 -1.64 -32.64 13.37
CA MET A 1 -2.67 -33.45 14.07
C MET A 1 -3.99 -32.71 13.99
N GLY A 2 -5.00 -33.33 13.36
CA GLY A 2 -6.14 -32.62 12.78
C GLY A 2 -7.42 -32.58 13.64
N LYS A 3 -8.21 -31.55 13.36
CA LYS A 3 -9.69 -31.48 13.43
C LYS A 3 -10.34 -32.03 14.71
N PRO A 4 -10.41 -31.22 15.79
CA PRO A 4 -11.71 -31.06 16.46
C PRO A 4 -12.00 -29.65 17.04
N PHE A 5 -11.32 -28.59 16.57
CA PHE A 5 -11.52 -27.23 17.12
C PHE A 5 -12.72 -26.48 16.50
N LEU A 6 -13.00 -26.67 15.20
CA LEU A 6 -14.08 -25.96 14.49
C LEU A 6 -15.49 -26.30 15.01
N THR A 7 -15.72 -27.54 15.44
CA THR A 7 -17.04 -28.00 15.91
C THR A 7 -17.39 -27.52 17.32
N ARG A 8 -16.39 -27.13 18.13
CA ARG A 8 -16.63 -26.65 19.51
C ARG A 8 -16.92 -25.15 19.59
N MET A 9 -16.53 -24.35 18.60
CA MET A 9 -16.71 -22.89 18.61
C MET A 9 -18.11 -22.44 18.15
N LEU A 10 -18.74 -23.20 17.24
CA LEU A 10 -20.14 -22.99 16.83
C LEU A 10 -21.15 -23.31 17.96
N ALA A 11 -20.75 -24.13 18.95
CA ALA A 11 -21.60 -24.47 20.09
C ALA A 11 -21.61 -23.38 21.18
N THR A 12 -20.56 -22.56 21.30
CA THR A 12 -20.48 -21.50 22.32
C THR A 12 -21.13 -20.19 21.89
N THR A 13 -21.22 -19.90 20.58
CA THR A 13 -22.03 -18.77 20.07
C THR A 13 -23.53 -19.02 20.20
N SER A 14 -23.96 -20.28 20.22
CA SER A 14 -25.37 -20.66 20.40
C SER A 14 -25.87 -20.54 21.86
N ALA A 15 -24.98 -20.38 22.85
CA ALA A 15 -25.34 -20.39 24.27
C ALA A 15 -25.60 -19.00 24.89
N LEU A 16 -25.29 -17.90 24.19
CA LEU A 16 -25.64 -16.54 24.65
C LEU A 16 -27.02 -16.05 24.16
N ALA A 17 -27.70 -16.80 23.29
CA ALA A 17 -28.94 -16.35 22.65
C ALA A 17 -30.24 -16.76 23.39
N THR A 18 -30.18 -17.58 24.44
CA THR A 18 -31.38 -18.23 25.01
C THR A 18 -31.86 -17.66 26.34
N GLY A 19 -31.63 -16.38 26.61
CA GLY A 19 -31.95 -15.81 27.93
C GLY A 19 -32.20 -14.32 27.97
N LEU A 20 -32.91 -13.74 27.00
CA LEU A 20 -33.53 -12.39 27.13
C LEU A 20 -34.59 -12.24 26.03
N VAL A 21 -35.81 -12.73 26.30
CA VAL A 21 -37.02 -12.31 25.58
C VAL A 21 -37.72 -11.31 26.50
N LEU A 22 -37.44 -10.03 26.31
CA LEU A 22 -38.26 -8.93 26.80
C LEU A 22 -38.88 -8.25 25.58
N ASN A 23 -40.18 -7.96 25.68
CA ASN A 23 -40.99 -7.34 24.62
C ASN A 23 -40.31 -6.05 24.12
N ALA A 24 -40.01 -6.00 22.82
CA ALA A 24 -39.49 -4.83 22.13
C ALA A 24 -40.64 -3.82 21.85
N PRO A 25 -40.53 -2.55 22.28
CA PRO A 25 -41.44 -1.48 21.87
C PRO A 25 -41.23 -1.06 20.41
N GLY A 26 -42.22 -0.37 19.84
CA GLY A 26 -42.28 -0.01 18.41
C GLY A 26 -41.23 0.99 17.90
N SER A 27 -40.35 1.54 18.76
CA SER A 27 -39.26 2.42 18.31
C SER A 27 -38.13 1.65 17.60
N LEU A 28 -37.93 0.36 17.96
CA LEU A 28 -36.91 -0.50 17.38
C LEU A 28 -37.21 -0.91 15.93
N ALA A 29 -38.49 -0.90 15.53
CA ALA A 29 -38.92 -1.21 14.16
C ALA A 29 -38.48 -0.13 13.15
N GLN A 30 -38.48 1.14 13.56
CA GLN A 30 -38.06 2.26 12.72
C GLN A 30 -36.54 2.22 12.43
N ASP A 31 -35.77 1.67 13.36
CA ASP A 31 -34.31 1.55 13.27
C ASP A 31 -33.88 0.31 12.44
N SER A 32 -34.75 -0.71 12.34
CA SER A 32 -34.60 -1.84 11.40
C SER A 32 -34.96 -1.47 9.96
N ASP A 33 -35.96 -0.59 9.75
CA ASP A 33 -36.33 -0.10 8.42
C ASP A 33 -35.19 0.68 7.76
N GLN A 34 -34.47 1.54 8.51
CA GLN A 34 -33.29 2.28 8.03
C GLN A 34 -32.12 1.39 7.57
N LEU A 35 -31.94 0.20 8.15
CA LEU A 35 -30.86 -0.73 7.79
C LEU A 35 -31.14 -1.50 6.50
N LEU A 36 -32.42 -1.63 6.16
CA LEU A 36 -32.90 -2.28 4.94
C LEU A 36 -33.49 -1.28 3.96
N GLU A 37 -33.27 0.03 4.13
CA GLU A 37 -33.64 1.07 3.16
C GLU A 37 -32.93 0.87 1.82
N GLU A 38 -33.44 1.52 0.78
CA GLU A 38 -32.86 1.44 -0.56
C GLU A 38 -31.49 2.13 -0.59
N ILE A 39 -30.44 1.31 -0.61
CA ILE A 39 -29.07 1.80 -0.65
C ILE A 39 -28.76 2.33 -2.04
N VAL A 40 -28.60 3.65 -2.16
CA VAL A 40 -28.15 4.29 -3.40
C VAL A 40 -26.64 4.18 -3.53
N VAL A 41 -26.20 3.71 -4.69
CA VAL A 41 -24.80 3.63 -5.11
C VAL A 41 -24.55 4.70 -6.17
N THR A 42 -23.46 5.44 -6.02
CA THR A 42 -23.02 6.47 -6.98
C THR A 42 -21.76 6.07 -7.75
N ALA A 43 -21.13 5.00 -7.31
CA ALA A 43 -19.92 4.45 -7.88
C ALA A 43 -20.04 3.96 -9.34
N THR A 44 -21.24 3.82 -9.90
CA THR A 44 -21.46 3.58 -11.34
C THR A 44 -21.52 4.89 -12.14
N LYS A 45 -21.20 6.03 -11.50
CA LYS A 45 -21.35 7.39 -12.03
C LYS A 45 -22.79 7.79 -12.37
N ARG A 46 -23.76 6.92 -12.04
CA ARG A 46 -25.20 7.20 -11.97
C ARG A 46 -25.68 6.91 -10.55
N LYS A 47 -26.80 7.50 -10.15
CA LYS A 47 -27.49 7.13 -8.92
C LYS A 47 -28.34 5.91 -9.24
N THR A 48 -27.95 4.74 -8.73
CA THR A 48 -28.68 3.48 -8.89
C THR A 48 -28.80 2.78 -7.55
N THR A 49 -29.81 1.95 -7.38
CA THR A 49 -29.95 1.16 -6.14
C THR A 49 -28.89 0.07 -6.12
N LEU A 50 -28.53 -0.42 -4.93
CA LEU A 50 -27.62 -1.55 -4.78
C LEU A 50 -28.12 -2.80 -5.54
N GLN A 51 -29.44 -2.97 -5.62
CA GLN A 51 -30.08 -4.12 -6.28
C GLN A 51 -29.98 -4.05 -7.80
N ASP A 52 -30.17 -2.85 -8.37
CA ASP A 52 -30.19 -2.67 -9.83
C ASP A 52 -28.78 -2.55 -10.41
N THR A 53 -27.80 -2.20 -9.58
CA THR A 53 -26.41 -2.03 -9.99
C THR A 53 -25.82 -3.39 -10.42
N PRO A 54 -25.50 -3.65 -11.71
CA PRO A 54 -25.14 -4.99 -12.16
C PRO A 54 -23.63 -5.26 -12.00
N VAL A 55 -23.13 -5.10 -10.77
CA VAL A 55 -21.75 -5.38 -10.38
C VAL A 55 -21.68 -5.77 -8.91
N ALA A 56 -20.67 -6.56 -8.56
CA ALA A 56 -20.29 -6.81 -7.18
C ALA A 56 -19.82 -5.51 -6.48
N VAL A 57 -20.66 -4.97 -5.61
CA VAL A 57 -20.38 -3.78 -4.80
C VAL A 57 -20.75 -4.04 -3.34
N SER A 58 -19.97 -3.51 -2.41
CA SER A 58 -20.29 -3.49 -0.98
C SER A 58 -20.42 -2.05 -0.53
N VAL A 59 -21.40 -1.76 0.34
CA VAL A 59 -21.66 -0.41 0.85
C VAL A 59 -21.61 -0.44 2.37
N THR A 60 -20.78 0.42 2.96
CA THR A 60 -20.70 0.62 4.40
C THR A 60 -21.35 1.95 4.75
N SER A 61 -22.40 1.92 5.57
CA SER A 61 -23.18 3.10 5.97
C SER A 61 -22.51 3.89 7.10
N ALA A 62 -22.87 5.17 7.24
CA ALA A 62 -22.45 6.02 8.36
C ALA A 62 -22.71 5.36 9.74
N LYS A 63 -23.88 4.74 9.93
CA LYS A 63 -24.24 4.03 11.16
C LYS A 63 -23.28 2.88 11.47
N THR A 64 -22.94 2.04 10.47
CA THR A 64 -21.96 0.96 10.65
C THR A 64 -20.56 1.49 10.95
N ILE A 65 -20.14 2.56 10.28
CA ILE A 65 -18.85 3.23 10.54
C ILE A 65 -18.75 3.74 11.98
N GLU A 66 -19.81 4.38 12.48
CA GLU A 66 -19.88 4.89 13.85
C GLU A 66 -19.90 3.76 14.88
N GLN A 67 -20.83 2.80 14.73
CA GLN A 67 -20.97 1.68 15.66
C GLN A 67 -19.72 0.79 15.70
N SER A 68 -19.03 0.60 14.58
CA SER A 68 -17.80 -0.22 14.49
C SER A 68 -16.52 0.54 14.85
N ARG A 69 -16.64 1.84 15.15
CA ARG A 69 -15.52 2.77 15.37
C ARG A 69 -14.47 2.68 14.24
N ILE A 70 -14.91 2.82 13.00
CA ILE A 70 -14.03 2.89 11.83
C ILE A 70 -13.53 4.33 11.71
N LEU A 71 -12.23 4.54 11.93
CA LEU A 71 -11.62 5.87 11.88
C LEU A 71 -10.97 6.18 10.54
N ASP A 72 -10.40 5.16 9.90
CA ASP A 72 -9.70 5.28 8.62
C ASP A 72 -10.01 4.11 7.67
N LEU A 73 -9.44 4.15 6.46
CA LEU A 73 -9.64 3.07 5.48
C LEU A 73 -8.97 1.75 5.91
N LYS A 74 -7.97 1.77 6.79
CA LYS A 74 -7.37 0.53 7.33
C LYS A 74 -8.35 -0.18 8.25
N ASP A 75 -9.20 0.57 8.96
CA ASP A 75 -10.27 -0.01 9.75
C ASP A 75 -11.41 -0.57 8.90
N LEU A 76 -11.66 -0.02 7.69
CA LEU A 76 -12.79 -0.42 6.83
C LEU A 76 -12.76 -1.91 6.44
N GLN A 77 -11.57 -2.50 6.29
CA GLN A 77 -11.42 -3.94 6.01
C GLN A 77 -12.10 -4.82 7.06
N SER A 78 -12.41 -4.28 8.26
CA SER A 78 -13.14 -5.02 9.29
C SER A 78 -14.55 -5.44 8.89
N VAL A 79 -15.18 -4.67 8.01
CA VAL A 79 -16.57 -4.87 7.58
C VAL A 79 -16.68 -5.12 6.07
N VAL A 80 -15.56 -5.10 5.34
CA VAL A 80 -15.49 -5.37 3.90
C VAL A 80 -14.39 -6.41 3.64
N PRO A 81 -14.68 -7.72 3.68
CA PRO A 81 -13.66 -8.77 3.60
C PRO A 81 -13.02 -8.92 2.22
N SER A 82 -13.62 -8.34 1.18
CA SER A 82 -13.06 -8.27 -0.18
C SER A 82 -12.00 -7.18 -0.34
N LEU A 83 -11.85 -6.29 0.65
CA LEU A 83 -10.87 -5.22 0.71
C LEU A 83 -9.81 -5.57 1.76
N ARG A 84 -8.54 -5.58 1.35
CA ARG A 84 -7.40 -5.63 2.29
C ARG A 84 -6.61 -4.33 2.21
N VAL A 85 -6.23 -3.82 3.37
CA VAL A 85 -5.42 -2.60 3.50
C VAL A 85 -4.20 -2.90 4.37
N ALA A 86 -3.05 -3.07 3.72
CA ALA A 86 -1.78 -3.31 4.41
C ALA A 86 -1.03 -1.98 4.60
N GLN A 87 -0.58 -1.71 5.82
CA GLN A 87 0.35 -0.61 6.14
C GLN A 87 1.76 -1.16 6.29
N LEU A 88 2.74 -0.45 5.72
CA LEU A 88 4.13 -0.88 5.64
C LEU A 88 5.03 0.05 6.49
N GLN A 89 6.21 0.45 5.98
CA GLN A 89 7.25 1.16 6.73
C GLN A 89 6.88 2.56 7.24
N THR A 90 5.84 3.19 6.68
CA THR A 90 5.34 4.50 7.11
C THR A 90 3.82 4.46 7.28
N SER A 91 3.24 5.47 7.94
CA SER A 91 1.79 5.60 8.06
C SER A 91 1.07 6.00 6.77
N GLY A 92 1.77 6.65 5.84
CA GLY A 92 1.26 6.98 4.50
C GLY A 92 1.27 5.81 3.53
N ASN A 93 2.27 4.93 3.66
CA ASN A 93 2.45 3.83 2.73
C ASN A 93 1.47 2.69 3.01
N THR A 94 0.43 2.65 2.19
CA THR A 94 -0.57 1.59 2.23
C THR A 94 -0.86 1.00 0.87
N ASN A 95 -1.22 -0.27 0.87
CA ASN A 95 -1.59 -1.01 -0.33
C ASN A 95 -3.05 -1.45 -0.23
N PHE A 96 -3.86 -1.09 -1.24
CA PHE A 96 -5.25 -1.50 -1.37
C PHE A 96 -5.33 -2.72 -2.29
N ILE A 97 -5.96 -3.79 -1.82
CA ILE A 97 -6.05 -5.05 -2.56
C ILE A 97 -7.51 -5.47 -2.63
N ILE A 98 -7.99 -5.73 -3.85
CA ILE A 98 -9.32 -6.27 -4.15
C ILE A 98 -9.18 -7.49 -5.05
N ARG A 99 -9.88 -8.59 -4.73
CA ARG A 99 -9.79 -9.87 -5.47
C ARG A 99 -8.37 -10.40 -5.65
N GLY A 100 -7.48 -10.06 -4.72
CA GLY A 100 -6.07 -10.45 -4.76
C GLY A 100 -5.18 -9.59 -5.67
N PHE A 101 -5.72 -8.54 -6.28
CA PHE A 101 -4.93 -7.60 -7.09
C PHE A 101 -4.73 -6.29 -6.32
N GLY A 102 -3.49 -5.84 -6.18
CA GLY A 102 -3.16 -4.56 -5.56
C GLY A 102 -1.67 -4.24 -5.57
N ASN A 103 -1.34 -2.98 -5.90
CA ASN A 103 0.02 -2.43 -5.96
C ASN A 103 0.00 -0.92 -5.64
N GLY A 104 1.17 -0.28 -5.73
CA GLY A 104 1.31 1.18 -5.64
C GLY A 104 1.84 1.73 -4.31
N ALA A 105 2.17 0.87 -3.34
CA ALA A 105 2.88 1.30 -2.14
C ALA A 105 4.39 1.46 -2.39
N ASN A 106 5.04 2.35 -1.63
CA ASN A 106 6.50 2.52 -1.54
C ASN A 106 7.21 2.99 -2.82
N ASN A 107 6.45 3.50 -3.78
CA ASN A 107 7.01 4.06 -5.01
C ASN A 107 6.11 5.18 -5.53
N PRO A 108 6.54 6.45 -5.45
CA PRO A 108 5.74 7.59 -5.90
C PRO A 108 5.57 7.66 -7.43
N GLY A 109 6.11 6.70 -8.19
CA GLY A 109 5.91 6.52 -9.63
C GLY A 109 4.79 5.55 -10.05
N ILE A 110 4.38 4.62 -9.17
CA ILE A 110 3.29 3.65 -9.40
C ILE A 110 1.89 4.07 -8.88
N GLU A 111 0.95 4.42 -9.77
CA GLU A 111 -0.45 4.56 -9.36
C GLU A 111 -1.07 3.19 -8.98
N SER A 112 -2.04 3.15 -8.06
CA SER A 112 -2.62 1.87 -7.60
C SER A 112 -3.56 1.24 -8.64
N SER A 113 -3.59 -0.09 -8.73
CA SER A 113 -4.60 -0.84 -9.52
C SER A 113 -6.01 -0.75 -8.93
N VAL A 114 -6.16 -0.36 -7.66
CA VAL A 114 -7.43 -0.04 -7.01
C VAL A 114 -7.59 1.48 -6.97
N GLY A 115 -8.57 2.01 -7.70
CA GLY A 115 -8.82 3.46 -7.75
C GLY A 115 -9.50 3.96 -6.47
N MET A 116 -9.07 5.10 -5.96
CA MET A 116 -9.71 5.75 -4.80
C MET A 116 -10.35 7.08 -5.20
N PHE A 117 -11.60 7.28 -4.81
CA PHE A 117 -12.37 8.50 -5.09
C PHE A 117 -12.98 9.04 -3.80
N ILE A 118 -12.93 10.36 -3.63
CA ILE A 118 -13.61 11.07 -2.55
C ILE A 118 -14.49 12.14 -3.17
N ASP A 119 -15.81 12.03 -2.97
CA ASP A 119 -16.80 12.89 -3.60
C ASP A 119 -16.61 13.01 -5.13
N GLY A 120 -16.26 11.90 -5.78
CA GLY A 120 -15.98 11.83 -7.22
C GLY A 120 -14.60 12.34 -7.65
N VAL A 121 -13.77 12.84 -6.74
CA VAL A 121 -12.39 13.29 -7.03
C VAL A 121 -11.42 12.12 -6.87
N TYR A 122 -10.68 11.79 -7.94
CA TYR A 122 -9.64 10.75 -7.94
C TYR A 122 -8.46 11.10 -7.03
N ARG A 123 -7.93 10.11 -6.33
CA ARG A 123 -6.66 10.17 -5.59
C ARG A 123 -5.61 9.33 -6.30
N SER A 124 -4.59 9.96 -6.85
CA SER A 124 -3.55 9.30 -7.66
C SER A 124 -2.66 8.35 -6.86
N ARG A 125 -2.48 8.61 -5.56
CA ARG A 125 -1.58 7.87 -4.66
C ARG A 125 -2.26 7.47 -3.37
N THR A 126 -1.82 6.33 -2.81
CA THR A 126 -2.36 5.81 -1.56
C THR A 126 -2.02 6.69 -0.35
N MET A 127 -0.91 7.44 -0.40
CA MET A 127 -0.58 8.45 0.62
C MET A 127 -1.50 9.68 0.59
N ALA A 128 -2.13 9.99 -0.57
CA ALA A 128 -3.12 11.07 -0.74
C ALA A 128 -4.54 10.66 -0.33
N ARG A 129 -4.67 9.57 0.44
CA ARG A 129 -5.92 9.13 1.05
C ARG A 129 -6.30 10.04 2.22
N ILE A 130 -7.57 10.03 2.58
CA ILE A 130 -7.99 10.62 3.85
C ILE A 130 -7.41 9.80 5.00
N GLY A 131 -6.64 10.46 5.87
CA GLY A 131 -6.11 9.89 7.10
C GLY A 131 -7.22 9.43 8.04
N ASP A 132 -8.05 10.36 8.52
CA ASP A 132 -9.24 10.07 9.34
C ASP A 132 -10.51 10.52 8.64
N LEU A 133 -11.52 9.65 8.59
CA LEU A 133 -12.77 9.88 7.85
C LEU A 133 -13.55 11.07 8.47
N PRO A 134 -13.96 12.08 7.66
CA PRO A 134 -14.82 13.17 8.11
C PRO A 134 -16.25 12.67 8.34
N LYS A 135 -17.23 13.57 8.49
CA LYS A 135 -18.65 13.17 8.43
C LYS A 135 -18.94 12.60 7.04
N ILE A 136 -19.09 11.28 6.97
CA ILE A 136 -19.36 10.55 5.74
C ILE A 136 -20.80 10.05 5.72
N GLU A 137 -21.33 9.94 4.51
CA GLU A 137 -22.62 9.31 4.25
C GLU A 137 -22.43 7.79 4.10
N ARG A 138 -21.43 7.40 3.31
CA ARG A 138 -21.09 5.99 3.07
C ARG A 138 -19.71 5.82 2.42
N VAL A 139 -19.22 4.58 2.43
CA VAL A 139 -18.13 4.11 1.58
C VAL A 139 -18.63 2.96 0.70
N GLU A 140 -18.31 3.03 -0.60
CA GLU A 140 -18.68 2.04 -1.61
C GLU A 140 -17.41 1.35 -2.12
N VAL A 141 -17.40 0.01 -2.20
CA VAL A 141 -16.28 -0.78 -2.73
C VAL A 141 -16.75 -1.61 -3.91
N LEU A 142 -16.33 -1.26 -5.13
CA LEU A 142 -16.60 -1.99 -6.36
C LEU A 142 -15.48 -2.96 -6.66
N ARG A 143 -15.87 -4.15 -7.09
CA ARG A 143 -14.95 -5.26 -7.32
C ARG A 143 -14.89 -5.59 -8.80
N GLY A 144 -13.67 -5.91 -9.24
CA GLY A 144 -13.37 -6.11 -10.65
C GLY A 144 -13.14 -4.79 -11.42
N PRO A 145 -12.64 -4.88 -12.66
CA PRO A 145 -12.27 -3.74 -13.48
C PRO A 145 -13.38 -2.69 -13.65
N GLN A 146 -13.05 -1.42 -13.43
CA GLN A 146 -13.96 -0.27 -13.60
C GLN A 146 -13.42 0.79 -14.58
N SER A 147 -12.42 0.45 -15.40
CA SER A 147 -11.81 1.44 -16.30
C SER A 147 -12.76 2.03 -17.34
N THR A 148 -13.81 1.31 -17.73
CA THR A 148 -14.83 1.83 -18.66
C THR A 148 -15.50 3.11 -18.14
N LEU A 149 -15.60 3.31 -16.82
CA LEU A 149 -16.20 4.51 -16.23
C LEU A 149 -15.15 5.46 -15.64
N PHE A 150 -14.08 4.92 -15.08
CA PHE A 150 -13.11 5.70 -14.29
C PHE A 150 -11.79 5.97 -15.01
N GLY A 151 -11.57 5.41 -16.20
CA GLY A 151 -10.31 5.53 -16.91
C GLY A 151 -9.25 4.55 -16.42
N LYS A 152 -7.98 4.89 -16.62
CA LYS A 152 -6.84 4.08 -16.18
C LYS A 152 -6.83 3.89 -14.64
N ASN A 153 -6.05 2.91 -14.17
CA ASN A 153 -5.77 2.70 -12.73
C ASN A 153 -7.00 2.30 -11.88
N ALA A 154 -7.94 1.60 -12.52
CA ALA A 154 -9.08 0.95 -11.88
C ALA A 154 -9.22 -0.49 -12.40
N SER A 155 -8.09 -1.18 -12.59
CA SER A 155 -8.01 -2.53 -13.15
C SER A 155 -8.46 -3.63 -12.17
N ALA A 156 -8.35 -3.38 -10.86
CA ALA A 156 -8.77 -4.32 -9.81
C ALA A 156 -10.14 -3.99 -9.19
N GLY A 157 -10.45 -2.69 -9.05
CA GLY A 157 -11.66 -2.22 -8.39
C GLY A 157 -11.59 -0.73 -8.03
N VAL A 158 -12.59 -0.25 -7.31
CA VAL A 158 -12.72 1.15 -6.87
C VAL A 158 -13.20 1.23 -5.43
N ILE A 159 -12.61 2.14 -4.64
CA ILE A 159 -13.10 2.59 -3.34
C ILE A 159 -13.62 4.03 -3.52
N ASN A 160 -14.92 4.23 -3.28
CA ASN A 160 -15.56 5.54 -3.39
C ASN A 160 -16.09 5.99 -2.02
N VAL A 161 -15.56 7.10 -1.51
CA VAL A 161 -15.97 7.72 -0.25
C VAL A 161 -16.89 8.88 -0.55
N VAL A 162 -18.08 8.88 0.02
CA VAL A 162 -19.08 9.95 -0.15
C VAL A 162 -19.24 10.69 1.16
N SER A 163 -18.88 11.98 1.19
CA SER A 163 -19.06 12.80 2.38
C SER A 163 -20.46 13.40 2.44
N ALA A 164 -20.98 13.58 3.65
CA ALA A 164 -22.30 14.20 3.84
C ALA A 164 -22.31 15.62 3.23
N ALA A 165 -23.34 15.91 2.44
CA ALA A 165 -23.55 17.24 1.86
C ALA A 165 -24.07 18.23 2.93
N PRO A 166 -23.84 19.55 2.76
CA PRO A 166 -24.45 20.56 3.62
C PRO A 166 -25.98 20.45 3.64
N SER A 167 -26.55 20.51 4.85
CA SER A 167 -27.98 20.63 5.09
C SER A 167 -28.38 22.09 5.26
N PHE A 168 -29.58 22.43 4.76
CA PHE A 168 -30.23 23.71 5.00
C PHE A 168 -30.81 23.81 6.41
N GLU A 169 -31.09 22.67 7.03
CA GLU A 169 -31.51 22.61 8.42
C GLU A 169 -30.28 22.57 9.35
N PRO A 170 -30.33 23.26 10.50
CA PRO A 170 -29.25 23.24 11.46
C PRO A 170 -29.08 21.82 12.05
N GLU A 171 -27.87 21.29 11.95
CA GLU A 171 -27.49 20.02 12.55
C GLU A 171 -26.01 20.10 12.93
N GLY A 172 -25.66 19.66 14.12
CA GLY A 172 -24.27 19.58 14.54
C GLY A 172 -24.01 18.50 15.57
N TYR A 173 -22.73 18.18 15.73
CA TYR A 173 -22.28 17.40 16.87
C TYR A 173 -20.88 17.79 17.30
N VAL A 174 -20.60 17.53 18.58
CA VAL A 174 -19.24 17.46 19.13
C VAL A 174 -19.05 16.10 19.77
N GLU A 175 -17.90 15.49 19.54
CA GLU A 175 -17.53 14.18 20.06
C GLU A 175 -16.13 14.26 20.66
N ALA A 176 -15.96 13.69 21.86
CA ALA A 176 -14.66 13.51 22.51
C ALA A 176 -14.52 12.06 22.93
N GLY A 177 -13.33 11.50 22.79
CA GLY A 177 -13.03 10.12 23.16
C GLY A 177 -11.70 10.02 23.88
N TYR A 178 -11.63 9.08 24.82
CA TYR A 178 -10.41 8.74 25.55
C TYR A 178 -10.22 7.23 25.60
N GLY A 179 -8.99 6.76 25.39
CA GLY A 179 -8.65 5.35 25.35
C GLY A 179 -7.28 5.03 25.93
N ASN A 180 -6.89 3.76 25.83
CA ASN A 180 -5.55 3.32 26.21
C ASN A 180 -4.46 3.96 25.34
N TYR A 181 -3.22 4.01 25.85
CA TYR A 181 -2.09 4.74 25.27
C TYR A 181 -2.35 6.26 25.16
N ASN A 182 -3.06 6.81 26.17
CA ASN A 182 -3.48 8.21 26.22
C ASN A 182 -4.16 8.69 24.93
N ASN A 183 -4.88 7.78 24.24
CA ASN A 183 -5.58 8.10 23.01
C ASN A 183 -6.64 9.17 23.28
N PHE A 184 -6.51 10.34 22.67
CA PHE A 184 -7.50 11.40 22.68
C PHE A 184 -8.00 11.66 21.25
N THR A 185 -9.30 11.52 21.06
CA THR A 185 -9.96 11.85 19.79
C THR A 185 -10.98 12.96 20.01
N ALA A 186 -11.04 13.92 19.10
CA ALA A 186 -12.09 14.92 19.06
C ALA A 186 -12.65 15.05 17.64
N LYS A 187 -13.97 15.16 17.49
CA LYS A 187 -14.63 15.46 16.23
C LYS A 187 -15.66 16.55 16.44
N ALA A 188 -15.78 17.45 15.49
CA ALA A 188 -16.84 18.45 15.45
C ALA A 188 -17.42 18.52 14.05
N TYR A 189 -18.72 18.70 13.96
CA TYR A 189 -19.45 18.94 12.73
C TYR A 189 -20.55 19.96 12.98
N TYR A 190 -20.75 20.86 12.04
CA TYR A 190 -21.90 21.75 12.02
C TYR A 190 -22.31 22.05 10.58
N THR A 191 -23.61 22.09 10.33
CA THR A 191 -24.19 22.52 9.06
C THR A 191 -25.40 23.39 9.32
N ASN A 192 -25.65 24.34 8.42
CA ASN A 192 -26.86 25.17 8.44
C ASN A 192 -27.06 25.86 7.08
N GLY A 193 -28.29 26.30 6.80
CA GLY A 193 -28.59 27.28 5.77
C GLY A 193 -27.98 28.65 6.11
N LEU A 194 -27.24 29.23 5.17
CA LEU A 194 -26.90 30.66 5.16
C LEU A 194 -28.04 31.51 4.56
N SER A 195 -28.82 30.90 3.68
CA SER A 195 -30.02 31.43 3.03
C SER A 195 -30.83 30.26 2.45
N ASP A 196 -31.99 30.53 1.86
CA ASP A 196 -32.86 29.51 1.27
C ASP A 196 -32.19 28.70 0.13
N ASN A 197 -31.12 29.24 -0.47
CA ASN A 197 -30.41 28.61 -1.58
C ASN A 197 -28.90 28.44 -1.37
N VAL A 198 -28.41 28.70 -0.15
CA VAL A 198 -27.02 28.44 0.22
C VAL A 198 -26.96 27.76 1.59
N ALA A 199 -26.37 26.59 1.66
CA ALA A 199 -26.03 25.90 2.90
C ALA A 199 -24.51 25.74 3.04
N PHE A 200 -24.03 25.63 4.28
CA PHE A 200 -22.63 25.36 4.56
C PHE A 200 -22.49 24.21 5.54
N SER A 201 -21.37 23.49 5.46
CA SER A 201 -20.95 22.60 6.53
C SER A 201 -19.47 22.75 6.86
N LEU A 202 -19.13 22.55 8.12
CA LEU A 202 -17.77 22.54 8.63
C LEU A 202 -17.56 21.29 9.48
N SER A 203 -16.50 20.55 9.20
CA SER A 203 -16.08 19.41 10.02
C SER A 203 -14.62 19.54 10.41
N ALA A 204 -14.30 19.16 11.64
CA ALA A 204 -12.93 19.08 12.13
C ALA A 204 -12.71 17.77 12.90
N ASN A 205 -11.49 17.24 12.86
CA ASN A 205 -11.08 16.07 13.63
C ASN A 205 -9.67 16.23 14.20
N LEU A 206 -9.44 15.56 15.31
CA LEU A 206 -8.15 15.38 15.98
C LEU A 206 -8.08 13.94 16.51
N ASN A 207 -6.95 13.27 16.31
CA ASN A 207 -6.70 11.92 16.79
C ASN A 207 -5.23 11.79 17.20
N VAL A 208 -4.98 11.79 18.50
CA VAL A 208 -3.65 11.74 19.08
C VAL A 208 -3.56 10.56 20.03
N ARG A 209 -2.50 9.76 19.93
CA ARG A 209 -2.26 8.60 20.79
C ARG A 209 -0.77 8.37 20.90
N ASP A 210 -0.31 7.98 22.08
CA ASP A 210 1.07 7.56 22.28
C ASP A 210 1.40 6.28 21.47
N GLY A 211 2.70 6.07 21.24
CA GLY A 211 3.21 4.84 20.68
C GLY A 211 2.88 3.63 21.56
N TYR A 212 2.68 2.47 20.94
CA TYR A 212 2.49 1.22 21.67
C TYR A 212 3.72 0.32 21.65
N THR A 213 4.78 0.73 20.95
CA THR A 213 6.06 0.03 20.89
C THR A 213 7.11 0.90 21.59
N GLU A 214 7.68 0.37 22.67
CA GLU A 214 8.70 1.05 23.47
C GLU A 214 10.00 1.13 22.68
N ALA A 215 10.56 2.34 22.53
CA ALA A 215 11.92 2.47 22.01
C ALA A 215 12.93 2.18 23.14
N VAL A 216 13.86 1.25 22.91
CA VAL A 216 14.85 0.89 23.95
C VAL A 216 16.11 1.76 23.92
N ILE A 217 16.24 2.61 22.90
CA ILE A 217 17.37 3.51 22.72
C ILE A 217 17.05 4.87 23.32
N ASP A 218 17.91 5.35 24.21
CA ASP A 218 17.74 6.65 24.87
C ASP A 218 17.64 7.78 23.84
N GLY A 219 16.61 8.62 23.99
CA GLY A 219 16.36 9.76 23.09
C GLY A 219 15.53 9.43 21.86
N VAL A 220 15.13 8.17 21.67
CA VAL A 220 14.16 7.76 20.64
C VAL A 220 12.76 7.71 21.24
N GLU A 221 11.77 8.25 20.51
CA GLU A 221 10.37 8.25 20.96
C GLU A 221 9.71 6.88 20.77
N ASP A 222 8.65 6.60 21.54
CA ASP A 222 7.86 5.39 21.36
C ASP A 222 7.20 5.34 19.98
N ILE A 223 7.27 4.17 19.34
CA ILE A 223 6.92 3.98 17.93
C ILE A 223 5.45 3.56 17.78
N ASN A 224 4.89 3.86 16.62
CA ASN A 224 3.50 3.63 16.22
C ASN A 224 2.51 4.49 17.01
N ASN A 225 2.84 5.78 17.19
CA ASN A 225 1.91 6.76 17.74
C ASN A 225 0.78 7.07 16.73
N ARG A 226 -0.17 7.93 17.12
CA ARG A 226 -1.09 8.61 16.20
C ARG A 226 -1.04 10.10 16.48
N ASN A 227 -1.07 10.90 15.42
CA ASN A 227 -1.21 12.35 15.50
C ASN A 227 -1.71 12.83 14.13
N ARG A 228 -3.03 13.02 14.07
CA ARG A 228 -3.75 13.40 12.86
C ARG A 228 -4.73 14.50 13.19
N LYS A 229 -4.83 15.46 12.28
CA LYS A 229 -5.84 16.52 12.37
C LYS A 229 -6.34 16.85 10.98
N GLY A 230 -7.59 17.28 10.90
CA GLY A 230 -8.19 17.67 9.63
C GLY A 230 -9.31 18.66 9.80
N ILE A 231 -9.51 19.47 8.77
CA ILE A 231 -10.62 20.40 8.63
C ILE A 231 -11.17 20.31 7.20
N ARG A 232 -12.49 20.31 7.08
CA ARG A 232 -13.20 20.29 5.80
C ARG A 232 -14.36 21.25 5.86
N GLY A 233 -14.36 22.20 4.93
CA GLY A 233 -15.44 23.16 4.72
C GLY A 233 -16.15 22.87 3.41
N GLN A 234 -17.46 23.04 3.40
CA GLN A 234 -18.29 22.84 2.21
C GLN A 234 -19.31 23.95 2.08
N LEU A 235 -19.62 24.32 0.84
CA LEU A 235 -20.75 25.17 0.49
C LEU A 235 -21.61 24.45 -0.54
N LEU A 236 -22.92 24.52 -0.35
CA LEU A 236 -23.92 24.00 -1.28
C LEU A 236 -24.78 25.17 -1.74
N PHE A 237 -24.71 25.48 -3.03
CA PHE A 237 -25.58 26.47 -3.67
C PHE A 237 -26.64 25.73 -4.49
N THR A 238 -27.88 26.17 -4.37
CA THR A 238 -29.01 25.71 -5.18
C THR A 238 -29.66 26.90 -5.89
N PRO A 239 -29.00 27.52 -6.91
CA PRO A 239 -29.49 28.74 -7.54
C PRO A 239 -30.91 28.62 -8.15
N SER A 240 -31.34 27.39 -8.42
CA SER A 240 -32.66 26.98 -8.88
C SER A 240 -32.91 25.53 -8.45
N ASP A 241 -34.15 25.06 -8.54
CA ASP A 241 -34.51 23.65 -8.25
C ASP A 241 -33.73 22.63 -9.10
N ASN A 242 -33.31 23.04 -10.31
CA ASN A 242 -32.61 22.18 -11.26
C ASN A 242 -31.07 22.34 -11.21
N THR A 243 -30.51 23.18 -10.34
CA THR A 243 -29.06 23.45 -10.33
C THR A 243 -28.50 23.28 -8.94
N GLN A 244 -27.49 22.43 -8.79
CA GLN A 244 -26.75 22.26 -7.54
C GLN A 244 -25.25 22.47 -7.79
N ILE A 245 -24.63 23.31 -6.96
CA ILE A 245 -23.19 23.56 -6.98
C ILE A 245 -22.65 23.28 -5.57
N ARG A 246 -21.80 22.26 -5.43
CA ARG A 246 -21.12 21.93 -4.18
C ARG A 246 -19.64 22.30 -4.29
N LEU A 247 -19.20 23.22 -3.46
CA LEU A 247 -17.80 23.59 -3.32
C LEU A 247 -17.23 22.95 -2.06
N ILE A 248 -16.03 22.40 -2.16
CA ILE A 248 -15.38 21.69 -1.07
C ILE A 248 -13.94 22.18 -0.97
N ALA A 249 -13.50 22.52 0.24
CA ALA A 249 -12.11 22.75 0.56
C ALA A 249 -11.74 21.94 1.80
N ASP A 250 -10.57 21.31 1.79
CA ASP A 250 -10.10 20.52 2.92
C ASP A 250 -8.59 20.58 3.08
N TYR A 251 -8.16 20.41 4.34
CA TYR A 251 -6.78 20.27 4.77
C TYR A 251 -6.71 19.14 5.81
N SER A 252 -5.73 18.27 5.69
CA SER A 252 -5.40 17.29 6.73
C SER A 252 -3.90 17.14 6.87
N GLU A 253 -3.46 16.89 8.10
CA GLU A 253 -2.08 16.64 8.45
C GLU A 253 -1.99 15.32 9.22
N LEU A 254 -0.99 14.52 8.89
CA LEU A 254 -0.52 13.37 9.63
C LEU A 254 0.94 13.63 10.01
N ASP A 255 1.28 13.51 11.30
CA ASP A 255 2.63 13.72 11.81
C ASP A 255 2.97 12.64 12.86
N GLU A 256 3.36 11.46 12.38
CA GLU A 256 3.44 10.25 13.19
C GLU A 256 4.88 9.67 13.27
N VAL A 257 5.20 9.10 14.43
CA VAL A 257 6.39 8.27 14.65
C VAL A 257 6.02 6.82 14.36
N CYS A 258 6.46 6.31 13.21
CA CYS A 258 6.11 4.98 12.69
C CYS A 258 7.15 4.51 11.65
N CYS A 259 7.36 3.22 11.40
CA CYS A 259 6.70 2.07 12.00
C CYS A 259 7.70 1.05 12.53
N SER A 260 7.40 0.45 13.69
CA SER A 260 8.25 -0.60 14.27
C SER A 260 8.22 -1.90 13.47
N ILE A 261 9.33 -2.63 13.56
CA ILE A 261 9.49 -3.95 12.99
C ILE A 261 9.76 -4.98 14.08
N VAL A 262 9.72 -6.24 13.69
CA VAL A 262 10.20 -7.39 14.47
C VAL A 262 11.14 -8.19 13.55
N ASN A 263 12.09 -8.95 14.11
CA ASN A 263 12.91 -9.84 13.29
C ASN A 263 12.28 -11.24 13.29
N LEU A 264 12.06 -11.84 12.13
CA LEU A 264 11.65 -13.24 11.99
C LEU A 264 12.85 -14.19 11.95
N GLN A 265 14.02 -13.63 11.64
CA GLN A 265 15.27 -14.35 11.48
C GLN A 265 16.42 -13.37 11.71
N ASN A 266 17.34 -13.74 12.61
CA ASN A 266 18.60 -13.03 12.85
C ASN A 266 19.79 -13.93 12.53
N GLU A 267 20.05 -14.15 11.24
CA GLU A 267 21.21 -14.90 10.77
C GLU A 267 22.19 -14.00 10.00
N GLY A 268 23.28 -14.59 9.49
CA GLY A 268 24.23 -13.88 8.62
C GLY A 268 24.77 -12.60 9.25
N ALA A 269 24.38 -11.45 8.69
CA ALA A 269 24.76 -10.12 9.13
C ALA A 269 24.43 -9.82 10.59
N ALA A 270 23.36 -10.41 11.16
CA ALA A 270 23.02 -10.22 12.57
C ALA A 270 24.17 -10.61 13.51
N ASN A 271 24.94 -11.67 13.20
CA ASN A 271 26.08 -12.09 14.01
C ASN A 271 27.19 -11.02 14.05
N VAL A 272 27.39 -10.33 12.92
CA VAL A 272 28.36 -9.22 12.82
C VAL A 272 27.86 -8.02 13.62
N LEU A 273 26.56 -7.70 13.52
CA LEU A 273 25.93 -6.64 14.30
C LEU A 273 26.06 -6.89 15.80
N TYR A 274 25.76 -8.10 16.29
CA TYR A 274 25.97 -8.46 17.70
C TYR A 274 27.43 -8.35 18.14
N ALA A 275 28.38 -8.77 17.28
CA ALA A 275 29.81 -8.65 17.58
C ALA A 275 30.27 -7.18 17.69
N LEU A 276 29.57 -6.26 17.01
CA LEU A 276 29.77 -4.82 17.09
C LEU A 276 28.96 -4.15 18.21
N GLY A 277 28.21 -4.93 19.00
CA GLY A 277 27.42 -4.44 20.13
C GLY A 277 26.03 -3.93 19.76
N ALA A 278 25.54 -4.23 18.55
CA ALA A 278 24.17 -3.90 18.16
C ALA A 278 23.13 -4.66 19.00
N GLN A 279 21.99 -4.05 19.18
CA GLN A 279 20.76 -4.68 19.63
C GLN A 279 19.77 -4.71 18.48
N LEU A 280 19.10 -5.85 18.33
CA LEU A 280 18.12 -6.16 17.30
C LEU A 280 16.85 -6.67 17.98
N ALA A 281 15.73 -6.71 17.25
CA ALA A 281 14.53 -7.36 17.75
C ALA A 281 14.77 -8.86 17.92
N ASP A 282 14.23 -9.43 19.00
CA ASP A 282 14.38 -10.85 19.33
C ASP A 282 13.53 -11.71 18.37
N ASP A 283 14.18 -12.58 17.60
CA ASP A 283 13.50 -13.48 16.66
C ASP A 283 12.79 -14.65 17.36
N GLN A 284 12.98 -14.80 18.67
CA GLN A 284 12.25 -15.73 19.53
C GLN A 284 11.04 -15.09 20.23
N ASP A 285 10.96 -13.75 20.29
CA ASP A 285 9.81 -13.00 20.84
C ASP A 285 9.35 -11.88 19.89
N LEU A 286 8.69 -12.30 18.82
CA LEU A 286 8.13 -11.43 17.79
C LEU A 286 7.11 -10.40 18.30
N PHE A 287 6.68 -10.44 19.57
CA PHE A 287 5.63 -9.58 20.10
C PHE A 287 6.00 -8.91 21.43
N ALA A 288 7.29 -8.70 21.66
CA ALA A 288 7.84 -8.01 22.83
C ALA A 288 7.39 -6.52 22.95
N ASN A 289 7.00 -5.88 21.83
CA ASN A 289 6.71 -4.44 21.73
C ASN A 289 7.93 -3.55 22.01
N LYS A 290 9.10 -3.94 21.51
CA LYS A 290 10.34 -3.17 21.63
C LYS A 290 10.90 -2.79 20.27
N ALA A 291 11.34 -1.55 20.11
CA ALA A 291 12.00 -1.03 18.92
C ALA A 291 13.45 -0.66 19.26
N TYR A 292 14.37 -1.01 18.36
CA TYR A 292 15.82 -0.91 18.57
C TYR A 292 16.49 0.17 17.70
N MET A 293 15.72 0.81 16.81
CA MET A 293 16.18 1.89 15.94
C MET A 293 16.86 3.02 16.72
N ASN A 294 17.90 3.61 16.13
CA ASN A 294 18.72 4.67 16.74
C ASN A 294 18.36 6.09 16.28
N VAL A 295 17.32 6.23 15.46
CA VAL A 295 16.74 7.51 15.03
C VAL A 295 15.23 7.44 15.24
N THR A 296 14.63 8.50 15.79
CA THR A 296 13.16 8.62 15.84
C THR A 296 12.63 8.79 14.41
N PRO A 297 11.87 7.83 13.88
CA PRO A 297 11.32 7.98 12.55
C PRO A 297 10.23 9.05 12.54
N SER A 298 10.19 9.86 11.50
CA SER A 298 9.14 10.85 11.27
C SER A 298 8.38 10.52 9.99
N ASN A 299 7.06 10.68 10.04
CA ASN A 299 6.17 10.51 8.90
C ASN A 299 5.22 11.69 8.85
N LYS A 300 5.54 12.68 8.03
CA LYS A 300 4.72 13.86 7.85
C LYS A 300 4.03 13.84 6.50
N ILE A 301 2.72 14.07 6.48
CA ILE A 301 1.92 14.19 5.26
C ILE A 301 0.95 15.36 5.43
N ASP A 302 1.04 16.33 4.55
CA ASP A 302 0.10 17.44 4.40
C ASP A 302 -0.71 17.23 3.11
N ASP A 303 -2.04 17.07 3.23
CA ASP A 303 -2.97 16.96 2.08
C ASP A 303 -3.93 18.14 2.10
N TYR A 304 -4.07 18.81 0.97
CA TYR A 304 -5.08 19.84 0.82
C TYR A 304 -5.60 19.93 -0.61
N GLY A 305 -6.79 20.47 -0.76
CA GLY A 305 -7.36 20.66 -2.08
C GLY A 305 -8.68 21.37 -2.09
N PHE A 306 -9.09 21.67 -3.31
CA PHE A 306 -10.36 22.28 -3.63
C PHE A 306 -11.08 21.44 -4.69
N SER A 307 -12.39 21.32 -4.57
CA SER A 307 -13.21 20.79 -5.66
C SER A 307 -14.53 21.54 -5.79
N ALA A 308 -15.02 21.57 -7.04
CA ALA A 308 -16.33 22.08 -7.41
C ALA A 308 -17.08 20.98 -8.15
N ASN A 309 -18.23 20.58 -7.60
CA ASN A 309 -19.17 19.68 -8.25
C ASN A 309 -20.40 20.48 -8.66
N VAL A 310 -20.65 20.58 -9.96
CA VAL A 310 -21.80 21.25 -10.55
C VAL A 310 -22.69 20.19 -11.17
N SER A 311 -23.96 20.19 -10.81
CA SER A 311 -25.00 19.41 -11.49
C SER A 311 -26.14 20.30 -11.94
N HIS A 312 -26.66 20.03 -13.13
CA HIS A 312 -27.81 20.73 -13.68
C HIS A 312 -28.74 19.77 -14.41
N ASP A 313 -30.00 19.73 -13.98
CA ASP A 313 -31.06 18.91 -14.57
C ASP A 313 -31.75 19.66 -15.69
N TYR A 314 -31.49 19.23 -16.93
CA TYR A 314 -32.32 19.59 -18.08
C TYR A 314 -33.49 18.59 -18.19
N GLU A 315 -34.49 18.92 -19.00
CA GLU A 315 -35.69 18.08 -19.17
C GLU A 315 -35.39 16.64 -19.62
N THR A 316 -34.29 16.42 -20.35
CA THR A 316 -33.96 15.13 -20.98
C THR A 316 -32.62 14.55 -20.57
N PHE A 317 -31.79 15.33 -19.87
CA PHE A 317 -30.50 14.86 -19.38
C PHE A 317 -30.01 15.68 -18.18
N ASN A 318 -29.20 15.08 -17.33
CA ASN A 318 -28.41 15.76 -16.31
C ASN A 318 -27.02 16.06 -16.85
N LEU A 319 -26.53 17.28 -16.63
CA LEU A 319 -25.13 17.65 -16.76
C LEU A 319 -24.46 17.54 -15.39
N THR A 320 -23.35 16.82 -15.29
CA THR A 320 -22.44 16.86 -14.14
C THR A 320 -21.06 17.35 -14.56
N SER A 321 -20.46 18.27 -13.80
CA SER A 321 -19.07 18.70 -13.95
C SER A 321 -18.37 18.63 -12.60
N ILE A 322 -17.23 17.96 -12.54
CA ILE A 322 -16.39 17.89 -11.34
C ILE A 322 -15.01 18.44 -11.68
N THR A 323 -14.62 19.53 -11.05
CA THR A 323 -13.30 20.14 -11.18
C THR A 323 -12.57 20.02 -9.86
N SER A 324 -11.30 19.62 -9.86
CA SER A 324 -10.50 19.58 -8.63
C SER A 324 -9.03 19.92 -8.86
N TYR A 325 -8.45 20.56 -7.84
CA TYR A 325 -7.01 20.73 -7.67
C TYR A 325 -6.63 20.21 -6.29
N ARG A 326 -5.56 19.42 -6.21
CA ARG A 326 -5.07 18.83 -4.97
C ARG A 326 -3.54 18.91 -4.90
N LYS A 327 -3.02 19.05 -3.68
CA LYS A 327 -1.60 18.90 -3.37
C LYS A 327 -1.43 17.95 -2.19
N ASN A 328 -0.47 17.06 -2.31
CA ASN A 328 -0.03 16.15 -1.26
C ASN A 328 1.48 16.26 -1.10
N GLU A 329 1.92 16.64 0.09
CA GLU A 329 3.34 16.75 0.45
C GLU A 329 3.64 15.71 1.53
N SER A 330 4.68 14.90 1.33
CA SER A 330 5.16 13.93 2.31
C SER A 330 6.64 14.13 2.56
N ALA A 331 7.01 14.09 3.84
CA ALA A 331 8.39 14.08 4.30
C ALA A 331 8.55 12.94 5.31
N ASN A 332 9.46 12.02 5.02
CA ASN A 332 9.75 10.88 5.88
C ASN A 332 11.25 10.84 6.18
N ASP A 333 11.59 10.57 7.43
CA ASP A 333 12.95 10.30 7.87
C ASP A 333 12.90 9.05 8.75
N TYR A 334 13.69 8.03 8.46
CA TYR A 334 13.70 6.83 9.28
C TYR A 334 15.03 6.09 9.23
N ASP A 335 15.31 5.42 10.35
CA ASP A 335 16.33 4.39 10.47
C ASP A 335 15.95 3.22 9.55
N ALA A 336 16.76 2.97 8.53
CA ALA A 336 16.45 1.97 7.53
C ALA A 336 16.91 0.56 7.96
N ASP A 337 17.88 0.45 8.87
CA ASP A 337 18.43 -0.84 9.32
C ASP A 337 17.76 -1.40 10.58
N PHE A 338 17.01 -0.56 11.31
CA PHE A 338 16.21 -0.92 12.48
C PHE A 338 17.02 -1.49 13.66
N THR A 339 18.31 -1.18 13.74
CA THR A 339 19.20 -1.63 14.82
C THR A 339 19.62 -0.49 15.72
N SER A 340 20.24 -0.84 16.85
CA SER A 340 20.79 0.18 17.75
C SER A 340 22.06 0.84 17.25
N LEU A 341 22.64 0.40 16.13
CA LEU A 341 23.86 0.98 15.58
C LEU A 341 23.51 1.96 14.47
N PRO A 342 24.11 3.16 14.45
CA PRO A 342 23.92 4.12 13.37
C PRO A 342 24.61 3.62 12.10
N ILE A 343 23.93 2.82 11.29
CA ILE A 343 24.45 2.26 10.03
C ILE A 343 23.87 3.01 8.85
N ILE A 344 22.55 3.18 8.78
CA ILE A 344 21.94 3.80 7.62
C ILE A 344 20.64 4.53 7.95
N GLN A 345 20.56 5.76 7.46
CA GLN A 345 19.37 6.59 7.56
C GLN A 345 18.87 6.90 6.14
N ARG A 346 17.55 6.89 5.96
CA ARG A 346 16.90 7.25 4.71
C ARG A 346 16.00 8.44 4.93
N GLN A 347 16.09 9.41 4.03
CA GLN A 347 15.21 10.57 3.98
C GLN A 347 14.47 10.56 2.65
N GLU A 348 13.18 10.84 2.67
CA GLU A 348 12.35 10.86 1.47
C GLU A 348 11.41 12.06 1.51
N LEU A 349 11.42 12.85 0.44
CA LEU A 349 10.49 13.93 0.20
C LEU A 349 9.68 13.60 -1.06
N VAL A 350 8.37 13.76 -1.00
CA VAL A 350 7.47 13.56 -2.15
C VAL A 350 6.48 14.72 -2.19
N ASN A 351 6.32 15.35 -3.35
CA ASN A 351 5.27 16.32 -3.62
C ASN A 351 4.49 15.86 -4.85
N VAL A 352 3.16 15.81 -4.72
CA VAL A 352 2.24 15.44 -5.79
C VAL A 352 1.20 16.54 -5.96
N GLU A 353 1.14 17.12 -7.15
CA GLU A 353 0.13 18.09 -7.56
C GLU A 353 -0.78 17.47 -8.62
N THR A 354 -2.08 17.47 -8.37
CA THR A 354 -3.06 16.84 -9.26
C THR A 354 -4.17 17.82 -9.64
N PHE A 355 -4.45 17.93 -10.94
CA PHE A 355 -5.63 18.60 -11.48
C PHE A 355 -6.53 17.61 -12.22
N THR A 356 -7.83 17.64 -11.93
CA THR A 356 -8.83 16.82 -12.63
C THR A 356 -10.02 17.63 -13.10
N GLN A 357 -10.56 17.24 -14.26
CA GLN A 357 -11.82 17.74 -14.79
C GLN A 357 -12.63 16.57 -15.37
N GLU A 358 -13.82 16.37 -14.84
CA GLU A 358 -14.82 15.47 -15.39
C GLU A 358 -16.01 16.27 -15.92
N ILE A 359 -16.54 15.89 -17.08
CA ILE A 359 -17.83 16.36 -17.58
C ILE A 359 -18.63 15.13 -18.00
N ARG A 360 -19.89 15.04 -17.58
CA ARG A 360 -20.82 13.97 -17.94
C ARG A 360 -22.17 14.52 -18.34
N LEU A 361 -22.78 13.86 -19.32
CA LEU A 361 -24.19 14.01 -19.68
C LEU A 361 -24.85 12.64 -19.50
N THR A 362 -25.96 12.59 -18.78
CA THR A 362 -26.69 11.36 -18.48
C THR A 362 -28.16 11.56 -18.80
N SER A 363 -28.80 10.63 -19.52
CA SER A 363 -30.25 10.68 -19.77
C SER A 363 -31.05 10.72 -18.47
N THR A 364 -32.22 11.35 -18.52
CA THR A 364 -33.19 11.37 -17.43
C THR A 364 -34.56 10.88 -17.91
N GLY A 365 -35.41 10.47 -16.97
CA GLY A 365 -36.75 9.92 -17.25
C GLY A 365 -36.75 8.46 -17.69
N ASP A 366 -37.93 7.94 -18.02
CA ASP A 366 -38.14 6.56 -18.43
C ASP A 366 -37.87 6.42 -19.94
N ASN A 367 -36.69 5.90 -20.28
CA ASN A 367 -36.27 5.72 -21.67
C ASN A 367 -36.23 4.24 -22.05
N THR A 368 -36.42 3.92 -23.32
CA THR A 368 -36.08 2.58 -23.83
C THR A 368 -34.56 2.35 -23.84
N ILE A 369 -33.79 3.44 -23.98
CA ILE A 369 -32.34 3.43 -23.92
C ILE A 369 -31.89 4.56 -23.00
N ASP A 370 -31.34 4.21 -21.85
CA ASP A 370 -30.63 5.17 -21.02
C ASP A 370 -29.16 5.27 -21.43
N TRP A 371 -28.61 6.47 -21.43
CA TRP A 371 -27.26 6.72 -21.90
C TRP A 371 -26.49 7.66 -20.98
N MET A 372 -25.18 7.46 -20.93
CA MET A 372 -24.24 8.38 -20.30
C MET A 372 -23.07 8.54 -21.25
N ILE A 373 -22.61 9.77 -21.44
CA ILE A 373 -21.35 10.07 -22.11
C ILE A 373 -20.57 11.05 -21.25
N GLY A 374 -19.24 10.92 -21.27
CA GLY A 374 -18.39 11.79 -20.49
C GLY A 374 -16.96 11.87 -20.99
N GLY A 375 -16.28 12.90 -20.51
CA GLY A 375 -14.85 13.12 -20.71
C GLY A 375 -14.17 13.35 -19.36
N PHE A 376 -12.95 12.85 -19.23
CA PHE A 376 -12.11 13.03 -18.05
C PHE A 376 -10.71 13.47 -18.45
N LEU A 377 -10.22 14.54 -17.84
CA LEU A 377 -8.85 15.02 -17.93
C LEU A 377 -8.18 14.85 -16.57
N PHE A 378 -7.00 14.27 -16.58
CA PHE A 378 -6.12 14.10 -15.42
C PHE A 378 -4.74 14.66 -15.75
N LYS A 379 -4.24 15.55 -14.89
CA LYS A 379 -2.87 16.04 -14.90
C LYS A 379 -2.27 15.82 -13.53
N ASP A 380 -1.04 15.32 -13.50
CA ASP A 380 -0.32 14.97 -12.27
C ASP A 380 1.14 15.33 -12.44
N GLU A 381 1.70 16.04 -11.47
CA GLU A 381 3.11 16.41 -11.39
C GLU A 381 3.65 15.83 -10.09
N VAL A 382 4.66 14.96 -10.20
CA VAL A 382 5.31 14.32 -9.06
C VAL A 382 6.76 14.77 -9.00
N TYR A 383 7.16 15.30 -7.85
CA TYR A 383 8.55 15.49 -7.48
C TYR A 383 8.87 14.55 -6.32
N SER A 384 10.00 13.85 -6.40
CA SER A 384 10.49 13.05 -5.28
C SER A 384 12.00 13.22 -5.12
N GLU A 385 12.45 13.28 -3.88
CA GLU A 385 13.85 13.26 -3.50
C GLU A 385 14.06 12.13 -2.50
N ASP A 386 15.07 11.29 -2.74
CA ASP A 386 15.48 10.19 -1.89
C ASP A 386 16.93 10.46 -1.45
N GLY A 387 17.20 10.30 -0.17
CA GLY A 387 18.49 10.53 0.45
C GLY A 387 18.94 9.29 1.21
N LEU A 388 20.24 9.00 1.14
CA LEU A 388 20.85 7.92 1.88
C LEU A 388 22.08 8.41 2.62
N ASP A 389 22.07 8.25 3.94
CA ASP A 389 23.16 8.67 4.79
C ASP A 389 23.82 7.47 5.47
N TRP A 390 25.15 7.44 5.43
CA TRP A 390 25.94 6.53 6.25
C TRP A 390 26.03 7.07 7.68
N GLY A 391 25.74 6.20 8.64
CA GLY A 391 25.94 6.50 10.05
C GLY A 391 27.38 6.26 10.51
N ALA A 392 27.67 6.59 11.78
CA ALA A 392 29.01 6.47 12.36
C ALA A 392 29.52 5.02 12.45
N ALA A 393 28.63 4.02 12.46
CA ALA A 393 28.98 2.61 12.57
C ALA A 393 29.16 1.91 11.22
N THR A 394 28.73 2.51 10.10
CA THR A 394 28.71 1.88 8.77
C THR A 394 30.07 1.32 8.38
N ARG A 395 31.13 2.12 8.49
CA ARG A 395 32.49 1.67 8.12
C ARG A 395 32.95 0.46 8.93
N ASN A 396 32.66 0.44 10.23
CA ASN A 396 33.03 -0.68 11.10
C ASN A 396 32.21 -1.93 10.78
N TYR A 397 30.92 -1.76 10.50
CA TYR A 397 30.04 -2.82 10.03
C TYR A 397 30.54 -3.44 8.73
N VAL A 398 30.84 -2.61 7.72
CA VAL A 398 31.36 -3.10 6.44
C VAL A 398 32.74 -3.72 6.59
N ASN A 399 33.63 -3.15 7.38
CA ASN A 399 34.93 -3.76 7.70
C ASN A 399 34.80 -5.15 8.33
N ALA A 400 33.82 -5.32 9.23
CA ALA A 400 33.58 -6.60 9.88
C ALA A 400 33.00 -7.63 8.89
N LEU A 401 32.07 -7.22 8.02
CA LEU A 401 31.58 -8.04 6.90
C LEU A 401 32.71 -8.43 5.93
N ALA A 402 33.63 -7.51 5.69
CA ALA A 402 34.82 -7.69 4.84
C ALA A 402 35.90 -8.61 5.44
N GLY A 403 35.74 -9.08 6.68
CA GLY A 403 36.69 -9.98 7.34
C GLY A 403 37.82 -9.29 8.12
N GLY A 404 37.75 -7.97 8.33
CA GLY A 404 38.63 -7.26 9.26
C GLY A 404 38.77 -5.75 9.01
N PRO A 405 39.18 -4.96 10.04
CA PRO A 405 39.19 -3.49 10.03
C PRO A 405 40.21 -2.85 9.07
N ALA A 406 41.17 -3.61 8.54
CA ALA A 406 42.26 -3.08 7.73
C ALA A 406 41.95 -3.06 6.22
N LEU A 407 40.90 -3.76 5.77
CA LEU A 407 40.69 -3.99 4.34
C LEU A 407 40.35 -2.71 3.57
N LEU A 408 39.35 -1.96 4.03
CA LEU A 408 38.92 -0.72 3.36
C LEU A 408 40.06 0.31 3.30
N GLY A 409 40.88 0.41 4.35
CA GLY A 409 42.04 1.30 4.37
C GLY A 409 43.11 0.93 3.35
N VAL A 410 43.33 -0.36 3.11
CA VAL A 410 44.24 -0.84 2.05
C VAL A 410 43.67 -0.52 0.67
N VAL A 411 42.36 -0.70 0.47
CA VAL A 411 41.69 -0.36 -0.80
C VAL A 411 41.75 1.14 -1.08
N GLU A 412 41.51 1.98 -0.07
CA GLU A 412 41.64 3.44 -0.17
C GLU A 412 43.04 3.84 -0.64
N ALA A 413 44.06 3.38 0.09
CA ALA A 413 45.45 3.70 -0.21
C ALA A 413 45.90 3.16 -1.57
N ALA A 414 45.45 1.97 -1.96
CA ALA A 414 45.77 1.41 -3.27
C ALA A 414 45.27 2.28 -4.44
N ASN A 415 44.10 2.90 -4.25
CA ASN A 415 43.40 3.71 -5.26
C ASN A 415 43.61 5.22 -5.09
N GLY A 416 44.49 5.64 -4.18
CA GLY A 416 44.85 7.04 -3.97
C GLY A 416 43.80 7.87 -3.23
N PHE A 417 42.85 7.22 -2.54
CA PHE A 417 41.90 7.91 -1.67
C PHE A 417 42.54 8.22 -0.31
N ALA A 418 42.04 9.26 0.34
CA ALA A 418 42.43 9.55 1.72
C ALA A 418 41.90 8.45 2.67
N PRO A 419 42.57 8.21 3.81
CA PRO A 419 42.04 7.28 4.82
C PRO A 419 40.64 7.68 5.29
N ASN A 420 39.76 6.68 5.46
CA ASN A 420 38.36 6.85 5.90
C ASN A 420 37.46 7.62 4.92
N THR A 421 37.73 7.46 3.62
CA THR A 421 36.89 7.98 2.54
C THR A 421 35.64 7.12 2.35
N PHE A 422 35.77 5.79 2.32
CA PHE A 422 34.64 4.88 2.10
C PHE A 422 33.80 4.72 3.36
N PHE A 423 32.47 4.70 3.18
CA PHE A 423 31.49 4.59 4.26
C PHE A 423 31.71 5.66 5.34
N SER A 424 32.16 6.84 4.92
CA SER A 424 32.34 7.97 5.81
C SER A 424 30.96 8.50 6.24
N PRO A 425 30.75 8.86 7.52
CA PRO A 425 29.44 9.30 7.98
C PRO A 425 28.97 10.56 7.23
N GLY A 426 27.71 10.57 6.84
CA GLY A 426 27.07 11.63 6.06
C GLY A 426 26.43 11.12 4.77
N VAL A 427 26.09 12.06 3.88
CA VAL A 427 25.36 11.77 2.63
C VAL A 427 26.17 10.83 1.74
N ALA A 428 25.62 9.65 1.49
CA ALA A 428 26.16 8.62 0.62
C ALA A 428 25.57 8.73 -0.79
N ALA A 429 24.27 8.98 -0.90
CA ALA A 429 23.56 9.15 -2.15
C ALA A 429 22.38 10.13 -2.00
N SER A 430 22.06 10.82 -3.09
CA SER A 430 20.86 11.64 -3.24
C SER A 430 20.31 11.48 -4.66
N GLU A 431 19.04 11.13 -4.78
CA GLU A 431 18.35 10.90 -6.05
C GLU A 431 17.12 11.80 -6.14
N SER A 432 16.95 12.49 -7.27
CA SER A 432 15.80 13.35 -7.53
C SER A 432 15.05 12.87 -8.77
N TYR A 433 13.73 12.74 -8.64
CA TYR A 433 12.82 12.25 -9.66
C TYR A 433 11.76 13.29 -9.97
N THR A 434 11.44 13.47 -11.25
CA THR A 434 10.25 14.21 -11.69
C THR A 434 9.40 13.33 -12.60
N GLN A 435 8.09 13.46 -12.51
CA GLN A 435 7.15 12.85 -13.45
C GLN A 435 6.01 13.81 -13.76
N ASP A 436 5.88 14.17 -15.03
CA ASP A 436 4.72 14.86 -15.58
C ASP A 436 3.81 13.84 -16.26
N ASN A 437 2.55 13.73 -15.82
CA ASN A 437 1.54 12.89 -16.44
C ASN A 437 0.37 13.73 -16.97
N THR A 438 -0.05 13.47 -18.21
CA THR A 438 -1.35 13.89 -18.75
C THR A 438 -2.12 12.68 -19.30
N SER A 439 -3.33 12.48 -18.79
CA SER A 439 -4.27 11.45 -19.26
C SER A 439 -5.61 12.06 -19.67
N ILE A 440 -6.15 11.60 -20.80
CA ILE A 440 -7.47 11.97 -21.30
C ILE A 440 -8.27 10.70 -21.57
N SER A 441 -9.51 10.68 -21.11
CA SER A 441 -10.46 9.58 -21.32
C SER A 441 -11.78 10.10 -21.88
N PHE A 442 -12.35 9.36 -22.84
CA PHE A 442 -13.71 9.58 -23.34
C PHE A 442 -14.51 8.29 -23.18
N PHE A 443 -15.58 8.36 -22.40
CA PHE A 443 -16.34 7.19 -22.01
C PHE A 443 -17.83 7.35 -22.26
N GLY A 444 -18.53 6.23 -22.36
CA GLY A 444 -19.97 6.21 -22.37
C GLY A 444 -20.55 4.84 -22.09
N THR A 445 -21.80 4.83 -21.62
CA THR A 445 -22.59 3.63 -21.35
C THR A 445 -23.99 3.78 -21.93
N LEU A 446 -24.56 2.65 -22.35
CA LEU A 446 -25.93 2.51 -22.85
C LEU A 446 -26.59 1.37 -22.08
N ASP A 447 -27.77 1.61 -21.52
CA ASP A 447 -28.64 0.61 -20.93
C ASP A 447 -29.87 0.47 -21.84
N TYR A 448 -29.98 -0.67 -22.51
CA TYR A 448 -31.11 -0.97 -23.38
C TYR A 448 -32.10 -1.87 -22.64
N HIS A 449 -33.28 -1.33 -22.34
CA HIS A 449 -34.39 -2.05 -21.72
C HIS A 449 -35.10 -2.90 -22.78
N VAL A 450 -34.64 -4.13 -22.95
CA VAL A 450 -35.18 -5.08 -23.95
C VAL A 450 -36.62 -5.46 -23.57
N THR A 451 -36.88 -5.64 -22.29
CA THR A 451 -38.20 -5.78 -21.66
C THR A 451 -38.22 -5.01 -20.35
N GLU A 452 -39.37 -4.96 -19.66
CA GLU A 452 -39.49 -4.35 -18.33
C GLU A 452 -38.55 -4.99 -17.29
N ASN A 453 -38.18 -6.27 -17.49
CA ASN A 453 -37.39 -7.04 -16.53
C ASN A 453 -36.01 -7.44 -17.08
N PHE A 454 -35.64 -7.01 -18.29
CA PHE A 454 -34.37 -7.40 -18.92
C PHE A 454 -33.67 -6.21 -19.55
N THR A 455 -32.51 -5.89 -19.00
CA THR A 455 -31.68 -4.75 -19.43
C THR A 455 -30.33 -5.26 -19.92
N ILE A 456 -29.89 -4.78 -21.08
CA ILE A 456 -28.53 -4.98 -21.59
C ILE A 456 -27.76 -3.68 -21.45
N THR A 457 -26.70 -3.68 -20.65
CA THR A 457 -25.77 -2.57 -20.52
C THR A 457 -24.55 -2.81 -21.41
N GLY A 458 -24.13 -1.81 -22.17
CA GLY A 458 -22.86 -1.78 -22.89
C GLY A 458 -22.11 -0.48 -22.65
N GLY A 459 -20.79 -0.56 -22.49
CA GLY A 459 -19.96 0.62 -22.24
C GLY A 459 -18.62 0.56 -22.94
N LEU A 460 -18.09 1.72 -23.31
CA LEU A 460 -16.79 1.91 -23.95
C LEU A 460 -16.05 3.08 -23.32
N ASN A 461 -14.73 3.00 -23.26
CA ASN A 461 -13.86 4.12 -22.89
C ASN A 461 -12.52 4.03 -23.62
N TYR A 462 -12.18 5.07 -24.37
CA TYR A 462 -10.83 5.26 -24.90
C TYR A 462 -10.03 6.16 -23.96
N THR A 463 -8.89 5.67 -23.49
CA THR A 463 -7.97 6.42 -22.63
C THR A 463 -6.61 6.51 -23.29
N ARG A 464 -5.99 7.69 -23.23
CA ARG A 464 -4.58 7.91 -23.60
C ARG A 464 -3.85 8.60 -22.47
N ASP A 465 -2.68 8.07 -22.11
CA ASP A 465 -1.84 8.51 -21.00
C ASP A 465 -0.42 8.78 -21.50
N LYS A 466 0.11 9.95 -21.16
CA LYS A 466 1.47 10.36 -21.54
C LYS A 466 2.23 10.75 -20.29
N LYS A 467 3.43 10.18 -20.13
CA LYS A 467 4.34 10.50 -19.03
C LYS A 467 5.69 10.97 -19.54
N THR A 468 6.27 11.99 -18.90
CA THR A 468 7.68 12.40 -19.06
C THR A 468 8.36 12.37 -17.70
N ILE A 469 9.52 11.73 -17.63
CA ILE A 469 10.23 11.42 -16.38
C ILE A 469 11.67 11.92 -16.49
N SER A 470 12.18 12.48 -15.40
CA SER A 470 13.62 12.62 -15.17
C SER A 470 14.04 11.94 -13.88
N ALA A 471 15.26 11.41 -13.85
CA ALA A 471 15.94 10.97 -12.64
C ALA A 471 17.38 11.50 -12.69
N ILE A 472 17.78 12.19 -11.62
CA ILE A 472 19.14 12.70 -11.43
C ILE A 472 19.68 12.02 -10.19
N ASN A 473 20.81 11.33 -10.32
CA ASN A 473 21.36 10.50 -9.26
C ASN A 473 22.76 10.98 -8.89
N ASN A 474 22.95 11.34 -7.62
CA ASN A 474 24.21 11.84 -7.08
C ASN A 474 24.73 10.88 -6.02
N PHE A 475 25.74 10.08 -6.38
CA PHE A 475 26.42 9.18 -5.44
C PHE A 475 27.72 9.83 -4.98
N MET A 476 27.88 9.99 -3.66
CA MET A 476 28.98 10.73 -3.06
C MET A 476 30.09 9.83 -2.52
N ASP A 477 29.77 8.60 -2.12
CA ASP A 477 30.77 7.62 -1.67
C ASP A 477 31.52 7.02 -2.88
N PRO A 478 32.84 7.25 -3.02
CA PRO A 478 33.60 6.70 -4.14
C PRO A 478 33.65 5.15 -4.15
N TRP A 479 33.30 4.49 -3.04
CA TRP A 479 33.14 3.03 -2.96
C TRP A 479 32.18 2.48 -4.02
N PHE A 480 31.10 3.20 -4.29
CA PHE A 480 30.11 2.84 -5.29
C PHE A 480 30.70 2.76 -6.70
N PHE A 481 31.82 3.45 -6.94
CA PHE A 481 32.42 3.59 -8.26
C PHE A 481 33.62 2.70 -8.54
N LEU A 482 34.07 1.91 -7.56
CA LEU A 482 35.19 1.00 -7.73
C LEU A 482 34.84 -0.16 -8.67
N ASP A 483 35.73 -0.43 -9.64
CA ASP A 483 35.63 -1.59 -10.51
C ASP A 483 36.15 -2.84 -9.80
N MET A 484 35.22 -3.72 -9.40
CA MET A 484 35.54 -4.98 -8.73
C MET A 484 35.45 -6.20 -9.65
N THR A 485 35.25 -5.97 -10.96
CA THR A 485 34.77 -7.00 -11.90
C THR A 485 35.88 -7.56 -12.79
N THR A 486 36.97 -6.83 -12.96
CA THR A 486 38.08 -7.25 -13.79
C THR A 486 38.92 -8.32 -13.08
N ALA A 487 39.18 -9.43 -13.79
CA ALA A 487 40.06 -10.53 -13.38
C ALA A 487 40.15 -10.77 -11.85
N ASN A 488 39.03 -11.01 -11.16
CA ASN A 488 38.93 -11.25 -9.70
C ASN A 488 39.07 -10.03 -8.77
N GLY A 489 38.75 -8.80 -9.22
CA GLY A 489 38.89 -7.56 -8.44
C GLY A 489 40.35 -7.10 -8.32
N THR A 490 41.22 -7.64 -9.17
CA THR A 490 42.68 -7.52 -9.00
C THR A 490 43.16 -6.13 -9.31
N ASP A 491 42.52 -5.40 -10.22
CA ASP A 491 42.89 -4.03 -10.59
C ASP A 491 42.81 -3.04 -9.41
N ILE A 492 41.87 -3.24 -8.47
CA ILE A 492 41.74 -2.41 -7.26
C ILE A 492 43.00 -2.49 -6.39
N LEU A 493 43.66 -3.65 -6.38
CA LEU A 493 44.88 -3.90 -5.62
C LEU A 493 46.09 -4.17 -6.51
N ALA A 494 46.04 -3.98 -7.83
CA ALA A 494 47.15 -4.25 -8.75
C ALA A 494 47.46 -3.05 -9.67
N ASN A 495 46.71 -1.96 -9.54
CA ASN A 495 46.96 -0.69 -10.21
C ASN A 495 47.13 0.44 -9.19
N GLY A 496 47.62 1.60 -9.64
CA GLY A 496 47.74 2.78 -8.79
C GLY A 496 48.94 2.74 -7.83
N GLN A 497 48.76 3.28 -6.62
CA GLN A 497 49.84 3.50 -5.65
C GLN A 497 50.37 2.20 -5.06
N ILE A 498 49.54 1.16 -5.07
CA ILE A 498 49.90 -0.15 -4.53
C ILE A 498 51.11 -0.68 -5.29
N MET A 499 51.17 -0.64 -6.63
CA MET A 499 52.29 -1.16 -7.44
C MET A 499 53.67 -0.63 -7.03
N ALA A 500 53.76 0.60 -6.52
CA ALA A 500 55.01 1.18 -6.02
C ALA A 500 55.50 0.52 -4.71
N ALA A 501 54.63 -0.17 -3.98
CA ALA A 501 54.92 -0.89 -2.74
C ALA A 501 55.33 -2.37 -2.96
N TRP A 502 55.38 -2.86 -4.21
CA TRP A 502 55.64 -4.28 -4.50
C TRP A 502 57.08 -4.63 -4.17
N ASN A 503 57.26 -5.68 -3.37
CA ASN A 503 58.58 -6.08 -2.86
C ASN A 503 59.30 -4.96 -2.08
N ASP A 504 58.57 -3.99 -1.52
CA ASP A 504 59.12 -2.95 -0.65
C ASP A 504 58.56 -3.06 0.78
N PRO A 505 59.18 -3.87 1.66
CA PRO A 505 58.78 -3.99 3.06
C PRO A 505 58.85 -2.69 3.88
N SER A 506 59.53 -1.66 3.36
CA SER A 506 59.63 -0.35 4.02
C SER A 506 58.42 0.55 3.71
N SER A 507 57.65 0.23 2.67
CA SER A 507 56.44 0.97 2.32
C SER A 507 55.35 0.77 3.38
N ALA A 508 54.71 1.87 3.78
CA ALA A 508 53.57 1.83 4.68
C ALA A 508 52.40 1.03 4.08
N LEU A 509 52.22 1.09 2.77
CA LEU A 509 51.18 0.35 2.06
C LEU A 509 51.48 -1.15 1.99
N TYR A 510 52.76 -1.54 1.87
CA TYR A 510 53.18 -2.93 2.01
C TYR A 510 52.84 -3.46 3.42
N GLN A 511 53.18 -2.70 4.46
CA GLN A 511 52.95 -3.10 5.85
C GLN A 511 51.46 -3.18 6.18
N ALA A 512 50.66 -2.23 5.68
CA ALA A 512 49.21 -2.23 5.81
C ALA A 512 48.58 -3.44 5.10
N PHE A 513 49.00 -3.72 3.86
CA PHE A 513 48.55 -4.90 3.12
C PHE A 513 48.93 -6.20 3.85
N GLN A 514 50.18 -6.33 4.28
CA GLN A 514 50.63 -7.52 5.02
C GLN A 514 49.87 -7.67 6.35
N GLY A 515 49.57 -6.57 7.04
CA GLY A 515 48.76 -6.57 8.25
C GLY A 515 47.32 -6.99 8.00
N ALA A 516 46.72 -6.56 6.89
CA ALA A 516 45.33 -6.87 6.54
C ALA A 516 45.15 -8.31 6.07
N PHE A 517 46.05 -8.82 5.23
CA PHE A 517 45.89 -10.11 4.57
C PHE A 517 46.79 -11.22 5.12
N GLY A 518 47.71 -10.91 6.04
CA GLY A 518 48.65 -11.86 6.63
C GLY A 518 49.69 -12.41 5.64
N ILE A 519 49.78 -11.85 4.43
CA ILE A 519 50.67 -12.28 3.35
C ILE A 519 51.51 -11.10 2.83
N PRO A 520 52.80 -11.31 2.52
CA PRO A 520 53.68 -10.24 2.03
C PRO A 520 53.30 -9.82 0.61
N LEU A 521 53.47 -8.55 0.26
CA LEU A 521 53.15 -8.00 -1.06
C LEU A 521 54.30 -8.24 -2.05
N THR A 522 54.36 -9.47 -2.58
CA THR A 522 55.42 -9.95 -3.48
C THR A 522 54.92 -10.19 -4.90
N GLN A 523 55.82 -10.42 -5.86
CA GLN A 523 55.46 -10.86 -7.22
C GLN A 523 54.65 -12.17 -7.23
N GLN A 524 54.90 -13.08 -6.29
CA GLN A 524 54.15 -14.33 -6.15
C GLN A 524 52.73 -14.05 -5.63
N THR A 525 52.61 -13.15 -4.65
CA THR A 525 51.32 -12.67 -4.13
C THR A 525 50.52 -11.92 -5.19
N GLN A 526 51.18 -11.14 -6.05
CA GLN A 526 50.55 -10.51 -7.21
C GLN A 526 49.93 -11.55 -8.14
N THR A 527 50.65 -12.63 -8.41
CA THR A 527 50.16 -13.72 -9.26
C THR A 527 49.02 -14.48 -8.59
N LEU A 528 49.07 -14.63 -7.26
CA LEU A 528 48.01 -15.24 -6.45
C LEU A 528 46.74 -14.38 -6.39
N ILE A 529 46.89 -13.06 -6.24
CA ILE A 529 45.79 -12.10 -6.32
C ILE A 529 45.21 -12.12 -7.73
N ALA A 530 46.06 -12.01 -8.76
CA ALA A 530 45.69 -12.12 -10.18
C ALA A 530 44.90 -13.39 -10.51
N SER A 531 45.21 -14.51 -9.86
CA SER A 531 44.52 -15.80 -10.03
C SER A 531 43.29 -15.99 -9.12
N GLY A 532 42.92 -15.01 -8.28
CA GLY A 532 41.79 -15.09 -7.35
C GLY A 532 42.03 -15.97 -6.11
N GLY A 533 43.29 -16.25 -5.75
CA GLY A 533 43.67 -17.27 -4.76
C GLY A 533 43.89 -16.79 -3.32
N ALA A 534 43.55 -15.56 -2.96
CA ALA A 534 43.69 -15.11 -1.57
C ALA A 534 42.55 -15.67 -0.69
N GLY A 535 42.86 -16.46 0.36
CA GLY A 535 42.12 -16.57 1.64
C GLY A 535 40.79 -17.37 1.79
N PRO A 536 40.78 -18.54 2.47
CA PRO A 536 39.57 -19.31 2.82
C PRO A 536 38.61 -18.69 3.86
N LEU A 537 39.07 -17.72 4.67
CA LEU A 537 38.26 -17.15 5.77
C LEU A 537 37.21 -16.13 5.29
N ALA A 538 37.52 -15.33 4.27
CA ALA A 538 36.54 -14.47 3.61
C ALA A 538 35.56 -15.29 2.75
N GLN A 539 35.99 -16.46 2.26
CA GLN A 539 35.13 -17.40 1.53
C GLN A 539 34.08 -18.08 2.43
N ALA A 540 34.40 -18.36 3.70
CA ALA A 540 33.50 -19.05 4.63
C ALA A 540 32.32 -18.19 5.14
N GLY A 541 32.55 -16.89 5.38
CA GLY A 541 31.46 -15.94 5.70
C GLY A 541 30.59 -15.58 4.50
N TYR A 542 31.19 -15.61 3.30
CA TYR A 542 30.54 -15.25 2.04
C TYR A 542 29.66 -16.37 1.46
N LEU A 543 30.10 -17.64 1.55
CA LEU A 543 29.36 -18.82 1.03
C LEU A 543 28.03 -19.10 1.77
N GLN A 544 27.74 -18.41 2.86
CA GLN A 544 26.53 -18.58 3.66
C GLN A 544 25.46 -17.50 3.39
N GLY A 545 25.69 -16.49 2.53
CA GLY A 545 24.70 -15.42 2.36
C GLY A 545 24.79 -14.51 1.13
N PHE A 546 25.78 -14.65 0.25
CA PHE A 546 25.79 -13.94 -1.03
C PHE A 546 26.14 -14.91 -2.17
N PHE A 547 25.40 -14.80 -3.27
CA PHE A 547 25.37 -15.70 -4.43
C PHE A 547 26.59 -16.63 -4.72
N PRO A 548 26.34 -17.89 -5.16
CA PRO A 548 27.39 -18.81 -5.63
C PRO A 548 27.93 -18.54 -7.06
N GLN A 549 27.41 -17.54 -7.79
CA GLN A 549 27.64 -17.44 -9.24
C GLN A 549 28.91 -16.70 -9.66
N VAL A 550 29.69 -16.20 -8.72
CA VAL A 550 30.95 -15.51 -9.02
C VAL A 550 32.09 -16.24 -8.32
N GLN A 551 32.76 -17.14 -9.06
CA GLN A 551 34.04 -17.74 -8.67
C GLN A 551 35.16 -16.68 -8.68
N GLN A 552 35.03 -15.61 -7.89
CA GLN A 552 36.07 -14.60 -7.75
C GLN A 552 36.72 -14.69 -6.38
N GLY A 553 38.04 -14.47 -6.36
CA GLY A 553 38.82 -14.46 -5.12
C GLY A 553 38.37 -13.39 -4.13
N VAL A 554 39.01 -13.36 -2.96
CA VAL A 554 38.61 -12.51 -1.81
C VAL A 554 38.46 -11.01 -2.09
N ILE A 555 39.06 -10.49 -3.15
CA ILE A 555 38.89 -9.07 -3.54
C ILE A 555 37.66 -8.86 -4.41
N GLY A 556 37.41 -9.73 -5.39
CA GLY A 556 36.17 -9.71 -6.17
C GLY A 556 34.92 -9.94 -5.32
N SER A 557 35.02 -10.67 -4.20
CA SER A 557 33.89 -10.82 -3.25
C SER A 557 33.48 -9.52 -2.55
N LEU A 558 34.33 -8.49 -2.52
CA LEU A 558 33.98 -7.17 -1.95
C LEU A 558 32.89 -6.45 -2.74
N GLN A 559 32.64 -6.89 -3.97
CA GLN A 559 31.56 -6.39 -4.80
C GLN A 559 30.18 -6.53 -4.12
N GLY A 560 29.98 -7.55 -3.29
CA GLY A 560 28.75 -7.72 -2.52
C GLY A 560 28.49 -6.62 -1.48
N LEU A 561 29.51 -5.84 -1.14
CA LEU A 561 29.42 -4.70 -0.22
C LEU A 561 29.13 -3.37 -0.97
N GLN A 562 29.00 -3.38 -2.30
CA GLN A 562 28.44 -2.25 -3.07
C GLN A 562 26.92 -2.30 -3.04
N PHE A 563 26.33 -2.10 -1.86
CA PHE A 563 24.91 -2.34 -1.62
C PHE A 563 23.95 -1.49 -2.46
N VAL A 564 24.37 -0.28 -2.82
CA VAL A 564 23.59 0.66 -3.60
C VAL A 564 24.41 1.02 -4.84
N PRO A 565 24.21 0.30 -5.94
CA PRO A 565 24.93 0.63 -7.16
C PRO A 565 24.52 2.00 -7.70
N PRO A 566 25.43 2.77 -8.30
CA PRO A 566 25.12 4.05 -8.90
C PRO A 566 24.21 3.86 -10.13
N MET A 567 23.08 4.55 -10.11
CA MET A 567 22.09 4.56 -11.19
C MET A 567 22.43 5.58 -12.27
N ILE A 568 21.98 5.29 -13.49
CA ILE A 568 22.19 6.17 -14.65
C ILE A 568 21.03 7.17 -14.72
N ASP A 569 21.36 8.44 -14.94
CA ASP A 569 20.39 9.50 -15.14
C ASP A 569 19.47 9.25 -16.34
N ILE A 570 18.23 9.71 -16.23
CA ILE A 570 17.26 9.75 -17.34
C ILE A 570 16.64 11.16 -17.43
N PRO A 571 16.35 11.66 -18.64
CA PRO A 571 16.64 11.05 -19.94
C PRO A 571 18.14 11.04 -20.28
N ASN A 572 18.56 10.11 -21.14
CA ASN A 572 19.90 10.02 -21.69
C ASN A 572 19.85 9.72 -23.21
N SER A 573 20.99 9.46 -23.85
CA SER A 573 21.03 9.24 -25.31
C SER A 573 20.41 7.91 -25.77
N VAL A 574 20.10 7.01 -24.84
CA VAL A 574 19.49 5.69 -25.11
C VAL A 574 18.04 5.65 -24.60
N GLU A 575 17.79 6.15 -23.39
CA GLU A 575 16.48 6.16 -22.74
C GLU A 575 15.87 7.57 -22.75
N SER A 576 14.71 7.74 -23.38
CA SER A 576 14.07 9.05 -23.52
C SER A 576 13.33 9.55 -22.28
N GLY A 577 13.10 8.70 -21.28
CA GLY A 577 12.29 9.03 -20.09
C GLY A 577 10.82 9.33 -20.42
N LYS A 578 10.21 8.64 -21.39
CA LYS A 578 8.84 8.94 -21.85
C LYS A 578 8.03 7.67 -22.10
N SER A 579 6.73 7.71 -21.79
CA SER A 579 5.75 6.71 -22.23
C SER A 579 4.51 7.39 -22.83
N ASP A 580 3.89 6.73 -23.80
CA ASP A 580 2.65 7.15 -24.48
C ASP A 580 1.82 5.89 -24.71
N ASP A 581 0.89 5.64 -23.79
CA ASP A 581 0.07 4.44 -23.77
C ASP A 581 -1.38 4.80 -24.10
N ASP A 582 -2.09 3.92 -24.79
CA ASP A 582 -3.53 4.01 -24.95
C ASP A 582 -4.21 2.64 -24.86
N ASP A 583 -5.51 2.67 -24.55
CA ASP A 583 -6.34 1.46 -24.58
C ASP A 583 -7.83 1.80 -24.76
N LEU A 584 -8.56 0.84 -25.32
CA LEU A 584 -10.01 0.84 -25.40
C LEU A 584 -10.57 -0.18 -24.42
N THR A 585 -11.11 0.30 -23.31
CA THR A 585 -11.77 -0.53 -22.30
C THR A 585 -13.27 -0.60 -22.58
N TRP A 586 -13.90 -1.71 -22.21
CA TRP A 586 -15.30 -1.97 -22.50
C TRP A 586 -15.96 -2.81 -21.41
N ASN A 587 -17.28 -2.72 -21.33
CA ASN A 587 -18.09 -3.64 -20.54
C ASN A 587 -19.37 -4.02 -21.31
N ILE A 588 -19.88 -5.20 -21.00
CA ILE A 588 -21.20 -5.65 -21.43
C ILE A 588 -21.84 -6.44 -20.29
N ARG A 589 -23.11 -6.19 -20.02
CA ARG A 589 -23.86 -6.83 -18.93
C ARG A 589 -25.28 -7.11 -19.37
N GLY A 590 -25.83 -8.23 -18.93
CA GLY A 590 -27.25 -8.54 -19.00
C GLY A 590 -27.78 -8.68 -17.59
N THR A 591 -28.82 -7.92 -17.27
CA THR A 591 -29.47 -7.90 -15.96
C THR A 591 -30.91 -8.34 -16.13
N TYR A 592 -31.33 -9.34 -15.36
CA TYR A 592 -32.68 -9.86 -15.37
C TYR A 592 -33.30 -9.77 -13.96
N GLU A 593 -34.38 -9.02 -13.86
CA GLU A 593 -35.20 -8.90 -12.66
C GLU A 593 -36.20 -10.06 -12.62
N ILE A 594 -35.94 -11.02 -11.74
CA ILE A 594 -36.78 -12.21 -11.58
C ILE A 594 -38.13 -11.80 -10.97
N ASN A 595 -38.09 -10.86 -10.02
CA ASN A 595 -39.19 -10.17 -9.37
C ASN A 595 -38.62 -8.98 -8.57
N ASP A 596 -39.49 -8.21 -7.93
CA ASP A 596 -39.16 -7.01 -7.13
C ASP A 596 -38.09 -7.23 -6.04
N ASN A 597 -37.83 -8.48 -5.64
CA ASN A 597 -36.89 -8.82 -4.58
C ASN A 597 -35.61 -9.51 -5.07
N MET A 598 -35.53 -9.90 -6.35
CA MET A 598 -34.45 -10.77 -6.84
C MET A 598 -33.99 -10.39 -8.25
N THR A 599 -32.70 -10.15 -8.38
CA THR A 599 -32.04 -9.79 -9.65
C THR A 599 -30.86 -10.72 -9.90
N VAL A 600 -30.71 -11.17 -11.14
CA VAL A 600 -29.52 -11.89 -11.61
C VAL A 600 -28.85 -11.08 -12.71
N TYR A 601 -27.53 -11.06 -12.73
CA TYR A 601 -26.78 -10.44 -13.82
C TYR A 601 -25.63 -11.33 -14.27
N VAL A 602 -25.23 -11.15 -15.52
CA VAL A 602 -24.01 -11.72 -16.10
C VAL A 602 -23.29 -10.62 -16.86
N GLY A 603 -21.96 -10.60 -16.81
CA GLY A 603 -21.20 -9.56 -17.47
C GLY A 603 -19.77 -9.93 -17.78
N ALA A 604 -19.20 -9.15 -18.69
CA ALA A 604 -17.77 -9.09 -18.93
C ALA A 604 -17.31 -7.63 -18.89
N SER A 605 -16.12 -7.39 -18.37
CA SER A 605 -15.54 -6.04 -18.31
C SER A 605 -14.03 -6.09 -18.46
N THR A 606 -13.44 -5.06 -19.06
CA THR A 606 -11.99 -4.90 -19.16
C THR A 606 -11.49 -3.72 -18.33
N GLY A 607 -10.21 -3.75 -18.00
CA GLY A 607 -9.51 -2.72 -17.25
C GLY A 607 -8.17 -2.39 -17.89
N PHE A 608 -7.70 -1.17 -17.65
CA PHE A 608 -6.43 -0.67 -18.15
C PHE A 608 -5.67 0.07 -17.06
N LYS A 609 -4.37 -0.18 -16.98
CA LYS A 609 -3.42 0.60 -16.19
C LYS A 609 -2.26 0.96 -17.11
N SER A 610 -1.92 2.25 -17.24
CA SER A 610 -0.80 2.65 -18.09
C SER A 610 0.55 2.30 -17.47
N SER A 611 1.64 2.53 -18.21
CA SER A 611 2.99 2.25 -17.73
C SER A 611 3.27 3.00 -16.44
N SER A 612 3.83 2.32 -15.44
CA SER A 612 4.28 2.95 -14.19
C SER A 612 5.80 3.07 -14.20
N TRP A 613 6.33 4.25 -13.88
CA TRP A 613 7.76 4.46 -13.78
C TRP A 613 8.24 4.18 -12.35
N ASN A 614 9.43 3.64 -12.20
CA ASN A 614 10.07 3.42 -10.92
C ASN A 614 10.76 4.72 -10.49
N LEU A 615 10.13 5.47 -9.57
CA LEU A 615 10.71 6.69 -8.98
C LEU A 615 11.31 6.36 -7.61
N SER A 616 12.22 5.38 -7.59
CA SER A 616 12.97 4.98 -6.41
C SER A 616 14.40 4.64 -6.79
N ARG A 617 15.31 4.56 -5.80
CA ARG A 617 16.72 4.19 -5.97
C ARG A 617 17.00 2.86 -6.70
N ALA A 618 15.98 2.03 -6.92
CA ALA A 618 16.07 0.79 -7.71
C ALA A 618 15.63 0.98 -9.19
N SER A 619 15.55 2.22 -9.68
CA SER A 619 15.23 2.55 -11.07
C SER A 619 16.41 2.27 -12.00
N ALA A 620 16.67 0.99 -12.27
CA ALA A 620 17.79 0.53 -13.07
C ALA A 620 17.47 0.47 -14.57
N PRO A 621 18.44 0.75 -15.47
CA PRO A 621 18.34 0.51 -16.90
C PRO A 621 17.84 -0.89 -17.27
N PHE A 622 17.11 -1.02 -18.38
CA PHE A 622 16.80 -2.34 -18.91
C PHE A 622 18.05 -3.03 -19.43
N TYR A 623 18.16 -4.34 -19.18
CA TYR A 623 19.24 -5.16 -19.74
C TYR A 623 19.35 -5.03 -21.27
N ALA A 624 18.21 -4.90 -21.96
CA ALA A 624 18.15 -4.74 -23.42
C ALA A 624 18.84 -3.47 -23.94
N ASP A 625 18.92 -2.42 -23.11
CA ASP A 625 19.53 -1.15 -23.48
C ASP A 625 21.04 -1.14 -23.21
N GLY A 626 21.55 -2.11 -22.45
CA GLY A 626 22.92 -2.11 -21.97
C GLY A 626 23.99 -2.06 -23.06
N ALA A 627 23.80 -2.76 -24.18
CA ALA A 627 24.76 -2.71 -25.29
C ALA A 627 24.82 -1.31 -25.95
N ALA A 628 23.66 -0.65 -26.11
CA ALA A 628 23.58 0.70 -26.64
C ALA A 628 24.16 1.72 -25.66
N MET A 629 23.90 1.55 -24.36
CA MET A 629 24.48 2.39 -23.31
C MET A 629 26.00 2.26 -23.23
N GLN A 630 26.52 1.04 -23.37
CA GLN A 630 27.97 0.80 -23.42
C GLN A 630 28.60 1.51 -24.61
N ALA A 631 27.98 1.38 -25.79
CA ALA A 631 28.44 2.06 -27.01
C ALA A 631 28.37 3.59 -26.89
N ALA A 632 27.42 4.12 -26.14
CA ALA A 632 27.28 5.54 -25.85
C ALA A 632 28.22 6.06 -24.73
N GLY A 633 28.98 5.17 -24.07
CA GLY A 633 29.85 5.54 -22.95
C GLY A 633 29.10 5.91 -21.67
N LEU A 634 27.85 5.48 -21.52
CA LEU A 634 27.02 5.75 -20.34
C LEU A 634 27.25 4.75 -19.20
N LEU A 635 27.79 3.57 -19.50
CA LEU A 635 28.07 2.56 -18.48
C LEU A 635 29.45 2.79 -17.86
N ASN A 636 29.53 2.69 -16.53
CA ASN A 636 30.81 2.48 -15.88
C ASN A 636 31.19 0.99 -16.01
N PRO A 637 32.29 0.64 -16.71
CA PRO A 637 32.65 -0.75 -17.02
C PRO A 637 32.78 -1.68 -15.81
N GLY A 638 33.06 -1.13 -14.63
CA GLY A 638 33.23 -1.89 -13.39
C GLY A 638 31.99 -2.04 -12.51
N ILE A 639 30.91 -1.34 -12.85
CA ILE A 639 29.72 -1.25 -12.01
C ILE A 639 28.52 -1.77 -12.77
N ASN A 640 28.31 -1.25 -13.98
CA ASN A 640 27.19 -1.58 -14.86
C ASN A 640 27.61 -2.71 -15.81
N VAL A 641 27.92 -3.87 -15.21
CA VAL A 641 28.38 -5.03 -15.97
C VAL A 641 27.21 -5.67 -16.70
N LEU A 642 27.29 -5.61 -18.02
CA LEU A 642 26.39 -6.35 -18.89
C LEU A 642 26.78 -7.83 -18.86
N GLY A 643 26.01 -8.64 -18.14
CA GLY A 643 26.13 -10.09 -18.12
C GLY A 643 25.60 -10.72 -19.41
N ASN A 644 25.46 -12.04 -19.43
CA ASN A 644 24.86 -12.76 -20.55
C ASN A 644 23.32 -12.90 -20.43
N SER A 645 22.77 -12.51 -19.30
CA SER A 645 21.34 -12.54 -18.97
C SER A 645 21.03 -11.52 -17.88
N ILE A 646 19.75 -11.24 -17.65
CA ILE A 646 19.33 -10.37 -16.53
C ILE A 646 19.82 -10.90 -15.17
N ALA A 647 19.77 -12.22 -14.96
CA ALA A 647 20.20 -12.87 -13.72
C ALA A 647 21.71 -12.75 -13.44
N THR A 648 22.52 -12.48 -14.47
CA THR A 648 23.98 -12.33 -14.36
C THR A 648 24.44 -10.89 -14.55
N SER A 649 23.51 -9.96 -14.79
CA SER A 649 23.81 -8.56 -15.05
C SER A 649 23.73 -7.73 -13.79
N ARG A 650 24.68 -6.83 -13.62
CA ARG A 650 24.71 -5.92 -12.46
C ARG A 650 24.11 -4.59 -12.83
N ASN A 651 23.26 -4.06 -11.95
CA ASN A 651 22.66 -2.72 -12.06
C ASN A 651 21.77 -2.54 -13.30
N PHE A 652 21.34 -3.66 -13.87
CA PHE A 652 20.28 -3.71 -14.86
C PHE A 652 19.04 -4.28 -14.19
N GLY A 653 17.90 -3.73 -14.55
CA GLY A 653 16.62 -4.08 -13.98
C GLY A 653 15.52 -3.45 -14.82
N THR A 654 14.67 -2.66 -14.17
CA THR A 654 13.49 -2.09 -14.80
C THR A 654 13.34 -0.61 -14.41
N ARG A 655 13.24 0.25 -15.43
CA ARG A 655 12.90 1.68 -15.26
C ARG A 655 11.41 1.88 -15.02
N PHE A 656 10.61 1.05 -15.67
CA PHE A 656 9.17 1.11 -15.64
C PHE A 656 8.60 -0.29 -15.83
N ALA A 657 7.35 -0.46 -15.42
CA ALA A 657 6.55 -1.60 -15.83
C ALA A 657 5.57 -1.16 -16.92
N SER A 658 5.46 -1.97 -17.96
CA SER A 658 4.56 -1.75 -19.11
C SER A 658 3.08 -1.82 -18.68
N PRO A 659 2.13 -1.41 -19.54
CA PRO A 659 0.72 -1.36 -19.17
C PRO A 659 0.12 -2.70 -18.72
N GLU A 660 -0.85 -2.66 -17.81
CA GLU A 660 -1.68 -3.81 -17.42
C GLU A 660 -2.99 -3.83 -18.20
N LYS A 661 -3.45 -5.03 -18.56
CA LYS A 661 -4.79 -5.25 -19.12
C LYS A 661 -5.55 -6.25 -18.29
N ALA A 662 -6.67 -5.82 -17.72
CA ALA A 662 -7.53 -6.66 -16.92
C ALA A 662 -8.74 -7.12 -17.70
N LYS A 663 -9.24 -8.32 -17.40
CA LYS A 663 -10.49 -8.85 -17.93
C LYS A 663 -11.20 -9.66 -16.85
N VAL A 664 -12.51 -9.49 -16.74
CA VAL A 664 -13.34 -10.29 -15.84
C VAL A 664 -14.56 -10.83 -16.57
N TYR A 665 -14.95 -12.04 -16.23
CA TYR A 665 -16.30 -12.56 -16.42
C TYR A 665 -16.95 -12.74 -15.06
N GLU A 666 -18.17 -12.26 -14.89
CA GLU A 666 -18.89 -12.27 -13.62
C GLU A 666 -20.34 -12.70 -13.82
N ILE A 667 -20.83 -13.54 -12.92
CA ILE A 667 -22.25 -13.80 -12.73
C ILE A 667 -22.60 -13.45 -11.29
N GLY A 668 -23.70 -12.74 -11.09
CA GLY A 668 -24.14 -12.40 -9.75
C GLY A 668 -25.63 -12.51 -9.56
N PHE A 669 -25.99 -12.70 -8.30
CA PHE A 669 -27.34 -12.78 -7.80
C PHE A 669 -27.46 -11.79 -6.65
N LYS A 670 -28.54 -11.01 -6.65
CA LYS A 670 -28.85 -10.05 -5.61
C LYS A 670 -30.28 -10.25 -5.17
N SER A 671 -30.49 -10.18 -3.87
CA SER A 671 -31.83 -10.30 -3.31
C SER A 671 -31.98 -9.43 -2.07
N ARG A 672 -33.19 -8.89 -1.91
CA ARG A 672 -33.61 -8.12 -0.73
C ARG A 672 -35.04 -8.45 -0.40
N PHE A 673 -35.27 -8.74 0.88
CA PHE A 673 -36.55 -9.03 1.47
C PHE A 673 -36.73 -8.14 2.70
N GLU A 674 -37.94 -8.11 3.25
CA GLU A 674 -38.30 -7.33 4.44
C GLU A 674 -37.39 -7.56 5.65
N ARG A 675 -36.75 -8.73 5.76
CA ARG A 675 -35.90 -9.11 6.91
C ARG A 675 -34.48 -9.53 6.53
N GLY A 676 -34.02 -9.18 5.34
CA GLY A 676 -32.65 -9.48 4.96
C GLY A 676 -32.32 -9.27 3.50
N ALA A 677 -31.03 -9.28 3.21
CA ALA A 677 -30.49 -9.21 1.87
C ALA A 677 -29.43 -10.30 1.70
N PHE A 678 -29.30 -10.82 0.48
CA PHE A 678 -28.27 -11.79 0.12
C PHE A 678 -27.77 -11.49 -1.28
N ASN A 679 -26.46 -11.34 -1.40
CA ASN A 679 -25.74 -11.06 -2.64
C ASN A 679 -24.65 -12.12 -2.83
N LEU A 680 -24.53 -12.62 -4.05
CA LEU A 680 -23.50 -13.55 -4.48
C LEU A 680 -22.91 -13.05 -5.80
N ALA A 681 -21.58 -13.07 -5.92
CA ALA A 681 -20.89 -12.90 -7.19
C ALA A 681 -19.91 -14.05 -7.38
N ILE A 682 -19.87 -14.64 -8.57
CA ILE A 682 -18.89 -15.66 -8.98
C ILE A 682 -18.14 -15.09 -10.17
N PHE A 683 -16.81 -15.17 -10.15
CA PHE A 683 -15.98 -14.49 -11.15
C PHE A 683 -14.74 -15.28 -11.55
N ASP A 684 -14.27 -14.97 -12.75
CA ASP A 684 -12.99 -15.38 -13.32
C ASP A 684 -12.31 -14.11 -13.86
N GLN A 685 -11.26 -13.65 -13.19
CA GLN A 685 -10.57 -12.40 -13.48
C GLN A 685 -9.10 -12.66 -13.80
N THR A 686 -8.59 -12.03 -14.86
CA THR A 686 -7.18 -12.06 -15.26
C THR A 686 -6.64 -10.64 -15.37
N ILE A 687 -5.35 -10.47 -15.09
CA ILE A 687 -4.58 -9.26 -15.40
C ILE A 687 -3.30 -9.68 -16.13
N GLU A 688 -3.23 -9.34 -17.41
CA GLU A 688 -2.01 -9.45 -18.22
C GLU A 688 -1.08 -8.28 -17.88
N GLY A 689 0.22 -8.56 -17.77
CA GLY A 689 1.23 -7.55 -17.47
C GLY A 689 1.13 -6.95 -16.06
N PHE A 690 0.57 -7.66 -15.06
CA PHE A 690 0.37 -7.12 -13.70
C PHE A 690 1.68 -6.53 -13.13
N GLN A 691 1.65 -5.27 -12.72
CA GLN A 691 2.82 -4.53 -12.24
C GLN A 691 3.05 -4.85 -10.76
N SER A 692 4.00 -5.75 -10.49
CA SER A 692 4.46 -6.09 -9.15
C SER A 692 5.55 -5.14 -8.68
N ASN A 693 5.52 -4.76 -7.40
CA ASN A 693 6.53 -3.91 -6.78
C ASN A 693 7.04 -4.58 -5.51
N LEU A 694 8.26 -5.13 -5.54
CA LEU A 694 8.78 -5.97 -4.47
C LEU A 694 10.08 -5.42 -3.89
N PHE A 695 10.20 -5.41 -2.56
CA PHE A 695 11.40 -4.98 -1.86
C PHE A 695 12.44 -6.11 -1.81
N GLN A 696 13.69 -5.81 -2.16
CA GLN A 696 14.80 -6.78 -2.17
C GLN A 696 15.90 -6.50 -1.13
N GLY A 697 15.67 -5.59 -0.16
CA GLY A 697 16.63 -5.26 0.90
C GLY A 697 17.35 -3.93 0.71
N ASN A 698 17.45 -3.42 -0.51
CA ASN A 698 18.10 -2.13 -0.81
C ASN A 698 17.24 -1.19 -1.68
N GLY A 699 16.10 -1.67 -2.19
CA GLY A 699 15.19 -0.90 -3.03
C GLY A 699 13.99 -1.74 -3.51
N PHE A 700 13.08 -1.07 -4.21
CA PHE A 700 11.86 -1.67 -4.75
C PHE A 700 11.99 -1.94 -6.25
N VAL A 701 11.94 -3.21 -6.63
CA VAL A 701 11.96 -3.63 -8.03
C VAL A 701 10.54 -3.70 -8.57
N LEU A 702 10.31 -2.91 -9.62
CA LEU A 702 9.04 -2.83 -10.32
C LEU A 702 9.08 -3.72 -11.56
N ALA A 703 8.32 -4.80 -11.59
CA ALA A 703 8.34 -5.76 -12.70
C ALA A 703 6.92 -6.12 -13.16
N ASN A 704 6.75 -6.46 -14.44
CA ASN A 704 5.52 -7.04 -14.93
C ASN A 704 5.53 -8.57 -14.70
N ALA A 705 4.56 -9.08 -13.95
CA ALA A 705 4.16 -10.47 -14.09
C ALA A 705 3.49 -10.64 -15.46
N GLY A 706 3.78 -11.72 -16.18
CA GLY A 706 3.22 -11.95 -17.52
C GLY A 706 1.70 -12.02 -17.48
N GLU A 707 1.16 -12.81 -16.55
CA GLU A 707 -0.27 -12.86 -16.26
C GLU A 707 -0.51 -13.34 -14.82
N GLN A 708 -1.51 -12.74 -14.16
CA GLN A 708 -2.05 -13.20 -12.87
C GLN A 708 -3.56 -13.39 -13.00
N SER A 709 -4.10 -14.51 -12.52
CA SER A 709 -5.54 -14.78 -12.50
C SER A 709 -6.05 -15.09 -11.10
N THR A 710 -7.33 -14.78 -10.89
CA THR A 710 -8.08 -15.12 -9.69
C THR A 710 -9.47 -15.60 -10.07
N LYS A 711 -9.80 -16.84 -9.69
CA LYS A 711 -11.15 -17.39 -9.76
C LYS A 711 -11.75 -17.43 -8.37
N GLY A 712 -13.02 -17.08 -8.24
CA GLY A 712 -13.58 -16.97 -6.90
C GLY A 712 -15.06 -16.73 -6.84
N PHE A 713 -15.52 -16.59 -5.60
CA PHE A 713 -16.85 -16.10 -5.31
C PHE A 713 -16.83 -15.21 -4.07
N GLU A 714 -17.81 -14.34 -4.00
CA GLU A 714 -18.02 -13.39 -2.92
C GLU A 714 -19.48 -13.44 -2.49
N VAL A 715 -19.70 -13.50 -1.17
CA VAL A 715 -21.01 -13.48 -0.54
C VAL A 715 -21.10 -12.27 0.37
N ASP A 716 -22.24 -11.60 0.37
CA ASP A 716 -22.60 -10.53 1.29
C ASP A 716 -24.06 -10.73 1.71
N ALA A 717 -24.32 -10.86 3.01
CA ALA A 717 -25.62 -11.18 3.54
C ALA A 717 -25.91 -10.39 4.81
N THR A 718 -27.15 -9.91 4.91
CA THR A 718 -27.70 -9.26 6.10
C THR A 718 -28.99 -9.97 6.47
N TRP A 719 -29.17 -10.29 7.74
CA TRP A 719 -30.36 -10.95 8.24
C TRP A 719 -30.82 -10.29 9.53
N LEU A 720 -32.12 -10.00 9.62
CA LEU A 720 -32.78 -9.49 10.81
C LEU A 720 -33.70 -10.60 11.37
N PRO A 721 -33.19 -11.54 12.19
CA PRO A 721 -34.03 -12.58 12.80
C PRO A 721 -35.20 -11.98 13.59
N VAL A 722 -34.95 -10.88 14.28
CA VAL A 722 -35.91 -10.05 15.02
C VAL A 722 -35.49 -8.58 14.86
N ASP A 723 -36.41 -7.65 15.07
CA ASP A 723 -36.20 -6.21 14.82
C ASP A 723 -35.00 -5.66 15.62
N ALA A 724 -34.81 -6.20 16.82
CA ALA A 724 -33.69 -5.86 17.71
C ALA A 724 -32.33 -6.43 17.27
N LEU A 725 -32.25 -7.42 16.38
CA LEU A 725 -31.00 -8.13 16.08
C LEU A 725 -30.68 -8.07 14.58
N THR A 726 -29.54 -7.48 14.23
CA THR A 726 -28.97 -7.51 12.88
C THR A 726 -27.74 -8.41 12.85
N LEU A 727 -27.74 -9.39 11.96
CA LEU A 727 -26.60 -10.25 11.67
C LEU A 727 -26.08 -9.92 10.27
N THR A 728 -24.78 -9.73 10.13
CA THR A 728 -24.12 -9.59 8.83
C THR A 728 -23.10 -10.70 8.64
N PHE A 729 -22.97 -11.17 7.40
CA PHE A 729 -21.99 -12.16 7.00
C PHE A 729 -21.49 -11.82 5.60
N ALA A 730 -20.19 -11.66 5.47
CA ALA A 730 -19.52 -11.48 4.20
C ALA A 730 -18.35 -12.46 4.10
N ALA A 731 -18.17 -13.04 2.91
CA ALA A 731 -17.15 -14.04 2.66
C ALA A 731 -16.58 -13.90 1.25
N THR A 732 -15.28 -14.14 1.12
CA THR A 732 -14.57 -14.18 -0.15
C THR A 732 -13.76 -15.47 -0.23
N TYR A 733 -13.88 -16.18 -1.36
CA TYR A 733 -13.01 -17.30 -1.74
C TYR A 733 -12.20 -16.91 -2.97
N LEU A 734 -10.87 -16.95 -2.87
CA LEU A 734 -9.95 -16.58 -3.95
C LEU A 734 -9.00 -17.72 -4.29
N ASP A 735 -9.09 -18.24 -5.51
CA ASP A 735 -8.09 -19.12 -6.12
C ASP A 735 -7.21 -18.28 -7.05
N ALA A 736 -6.26 -17.56 -6.45
CA ALA A 736 -5.32 -16.68 -7.13
C ALA A 736 -4.03 -17.43 -7.50
N LYS A 737 -3.49 -17.15 -8.68
CA LYS A 737 -2.21 -17.70 -9.18
C LYS A 737 -1.52 -16.69 -10.10
N TYR A 738 -0.19 -16.71 -10.11
CA TYR A 738 0.59 -16.18 -11.22
C TYR A 738 0.53 -17.21 -12.36
N ASP A 739 -0.10 -16.89 -13.49
CA ASP A 739 -0.10 -17.78 -14.65
C ASP A 739 1.27 -17.80 -15.33
N SER A 740 1.97 -16.67 -15.33
CA SER A 740 3.38 -16.58 -15.74
C SER A 740 4.12 -15.45 -15.02
N PHE A 741 5.28 -15.77 -14.44
CA PHE A 741 6.19 -14.79 -13.85
C PHE A 741 7.62 -15.34 -13.74
N GLU A 742 8.22 -15.66 -14.89
CA GLU A 742 9.53 -16.34 -14.99
C GLU A 742 10.70 -15.51 -14.44
N ASN A 743 10.60 -14.18 -14.51
CA ASN A 743 11.64 -13.26 -14.07
C ASN A 743 11.19 -12.44 -12.85
N ALA A 744 10.51 -13.07 -11.90
CA ALA A 744 10.07 -12.39 -10.69
C ALA A 744 11.26 -11.94 -9.84
N PRO A 745 11.19 -10.75 -9.21
CA PRO A 745 12.19 -10.33 -8.25
C PRO A 745 12.26 -11.35 -7.10
N GLY A 746 13.42 -11.93 -6.88
CA GLY A 746 13.70 -12.87 -5.79
C GLY A 746 14.36 -12.19 -4.59
N PRO A 747 14.83 -12.96 -3.60
CA PRO A 747 15.64 -12.40 -2.51
C PRO A 747 17.05 -12.00 -2.97
N ASP A 748 17.72 -11.12 -2.24
CA ASP A 748 19.13 -10.73 -2.45
C ASP A 748 19.46 -10.30 -3.89
N ASN A 749 18.55 -9.53 -4.51
CA ASN A 749 18.62 -9.12 -5.92
C ASN A 749 18.67 -10.28 -6.94
N SER A 750 18.18 -11.46 -6.55
CA SER A 750 17.99 -12.60 -7.44
C SER A 750 16.75 -12.46 -8.32
N VAL A 751 16.65 -13.38 -9.29
CA VAL A 751 15.45 -13.59 -10.11
C VAL A 751 14.97 -15.01 -9.87
N VAL A 752 13.67 -15.19 -9.68
CA VAL A 752 13.01 -16.47 -9.45
C VAL A 752 11.82 -16.64 -10.38
N ASP A 753 11.43 -17.87 -10.64
CA ASP A 753 10.19 -18.18 -11.37
C ASP A 753 9.06 -18.42 -10.37
N LEU A 754 8.04 -17.56 -10.40
CA LEU A 754 6.82 -17.71 -9.58
C LEU A 754 5.62 -18.21 -10.41
N SER A 755 5.85 -18.70 -11.62
CA SER A 755 4.78 -19.22 -12.47
C SER A 755 4.08 -20.42 -11.81
N ASN A 756 2.76 -20.40 -11.82
CA ASN A 756 1.84 -21.34 -11.17
C ASN A 756 1.81 -21.29 -9.63
N GLU A 757 2.54 -20.36 -9.00
CA GLU A 757 2.47 -20.14 -7.56
C GLU A 757 1.31 -19.21 -7.19
N ARG A 758 0.82 -19.35 -5.96
CA ARG A 758 -0.16 -18.41 -5.39
C ARG A 758 0.57 -17.12 -4.98
N PRO A 759 0.11 -15.93 -5.42
CA PRO A 759 0.71 -14.70 -4.95
C PRO A 759 0.57 -14.54 -3.44
N ALA A 760 1.65 -14.10 -2.79
CA ALA A 760 1.70 -13.90 -1.36
C ALA A 760 0.72 -12.80 -0.88
N GLY A 761 0.32 -12.88 0.39
CA GLY A 761 -0.58 -11.94 1.03
C GLY A 761 -2.06 -12.07 0.63
N ILE A 762 -2.40 -12.94 -0.32
CA ILE A 762 -3.78 -13.21 -0.76
C ILE A 762 -4.33 -14.46 -0.05
N PRO A 763 -5.15 -14.34 1.02
CA PRO A 763 -5.74 -15.51 1.67
C PRO A 763 -6.76 -16.21 0.76
N LYS A 764 -6.88 -17.53 0.91
CA LYS A 764 -7.86 -18.33 0.14
C LYS A 764 -9.28 -18.07 0.61
N TRP A 765 -9.46 -17.89 1.92
CA TRP A 765 -10.71 -17.49 2.54
C TRP A 765 -10.51 -16.20 3.33
N ALA A 766 -11.40 -15.24 3.14
CA ALA A 766 -11.55 -14.07 3.99
C ALA A 766 -13.02 -13.93 4.41
N LEU A 767 -13.29 -13.76 5.70
CA LEU A 767 -14.63 -13.68 6.28
C LEU A 767 -14.74 -12.44 7.18
N SER A 768 -15.90 -11.79 7.16
CA SER A 768 -16.30 -10.77 8.13
C SER A 768 -17.73 -11.06 8.57
N THR A 769 -17.95 -11.18 9.87
CA THR A 769 -19.26 -11.47 10.45
C THR A 769 -19.51 -10.50 11.59
N SER A 770 -20.71 -9.91 11.65
CA SER A 770 -21.11 -9.06 12.78
C SER A 770 -22.46 -9.43 13.36
N ALA A 771 -22.64 -9.17 14.65
CA ALA A 771 -23.95 -9.14 15.30
C ALA A 771 -24.13 -7.77 15.97
N THR A 772 -25.29 -7.16 15.77
CA THR A 772 -25.69 -5.91 16.44
C THR A 772 -27.06 -6.10 17.07
N TYR A 773 -27.15 -5.92 18.38
CA TYR A 773 -28.38 -6.00 19.15
C TYR A 773 -28.76 -4.62 19.68
N ASN A 774 -29.87 -4.09 19.22
CA ASN A 774 -30.46 -2.83 19.66
C ASN A 774 -31.48 -3.09 20.78
N PHE A 775 -31.53 -2.21 21.77
CA PHE A 775 -32.43 -2.34 22.92
C PHE A 775 -32.78 -0.96 23.47
N GLU A 776 -33.80 -0.90 24.32
CA GLU A 776 -34.12 0.29 25.10
C GLU A 776 -33.67 0.10 26.56
N LEU A 777 -33.12 1.15 27.16
CA LEU A 777 -32.74 1.19 28.57
C LEU A 777 -33.26 2.48 29.20
N GLY A 778 -34.46 2.43 29.78
CA GLY A 778 -35.14 3.63 30.26
C GLY A 778 -35.49 4.55 29.09
N GLU A 779 -34.99 5.79 29.12
CA GLU A 779 -35.14 6.79 28.03
C GLU A 779 -34.01 6.73 26.99
N ALA A 780 -33.07 5.79 27.11
CA ALA A 780 -31.95 5.65 26.18
C ALA A 780 -32.20 4.55 25.16
N ALA A 781 -31.92 4.83 23.89
CA ALA A 781 -31.73 3.83 22.85
C ALA A 781 -30.31 3.26 22.96
N GLY A 782 -30.17 1.94 23.00
CA GLY A 782 -28.90 1.26 23.21
C GLY A 782 -28.57 0.26 22.11
N PHE A 783 -27.28 -0.02 21.94
CA PHE A 783 -26.81 -1.11 21.09
C PHE A 783 -25.62 -1.84 21.70
N VAL A 784 -25.47 -3.11 21.36
CA VAL A 784 -24.25 -3.91 21.54
C VAL A 784 -23.87 -4.49 20.19
N ARG A 785 -22.61 -4.37 19.81
CA ARG A 785 -22.07 -4.90 18.56
C ARG A 785 -20.81 -5.72 18.82
N ALA A 786 -20.67 -6.80 18.08
CA ALA A 786 -19.42 -7.56 17.97
C ALA A 786 -19.16 -7.94 16.51
N ASP A 787 -17.89 -7.89 16.13
CA ASP A 787 -17.40 -8.18 14.77
C ASP A 787 -16.27 -9.21 14.86
N TRP A 788 -16.29 -10.19 13.95
CA TRP A 788 -15.23 -11.18 13.80
C TRP A 788 -14.70 -11.15 12.37
N GLN A 789 -13.38 -11.08 12.25
CA GLN A 789 -12.65 -11.18 10.99
C GLN A 789 -11.80 -12.43 10.97
N TYR A 790 -11.79 -13.11 9.84
CA TYR A 790 -10.94 -14.27 9.61
C TYR A 790 -10.29 -14.21 8.23
N GLU A 791 -9.00 -14.51 8.16
CA GLU A 791 -8.28 -14.78 6.91
C GLU A 791 -7.50 -16.09 7.06
N SER A 792 -7.69 -17.01 6.13
CA SER A 792 -6.95 -18.28 6.12
C SER A 792 -5.45 -18.06 5.95
N ASN A 793 -4.64 -18.98 6.50
CA ASN A 793 -3.19 -18.98 6.39
C ASN A 793 -2.66 -18.68 4.96
N VAL A 794 -1.71 -17.75 4.84
CA VAL A 794 -1.10 -17.31 3.57
C VAL A 794 0.36 -16.97 3.74
N LEU A 795 1.19 -17.21 2.71
CA LEU A 795 2.56 -16.70 2.64
C LEU A 795 2.53 -15.18 2.71
N MET A 796 3.37 -14.53 3.52
CA MET A 796 3.29 -13.07 3.70
C MET A 796 3.82 -12.28 2.50
N VAL A 797 4.96 -12.68 1.92
CA VAL A 797 5.63 -12.01 0.80
C VAL A 797 6.34 -13.03 -0.10
N ASP A 798 6.32 -12.79 -1.41
CA ASP A 798 6.74 -13.72 -2.45
C ASP A 798 8.24 -14.11 -2.36
N ASN A 799 9.14 -13.17 -2.04
CA ASN A 799 10.58 -13.42 -2.06
C ASN A 799 11.18 -13.94 -0.74
N ILE A 800 10.37 -14.22 0.29
CA ILE A 800 10.86 -14.67 1.61
C ILE A 800 10.96 -16.19 1.69
N LEU A 801 10.11 -16.92 0.95
CA LEU A 801 10.13 -18.38 0.97
C LEU A 801 11.45 -18.95 0.40
N ALA A 802 12.08 -18.21 -0.51
CA ALA A 802 13.32 -18.60 -1.17
C ALA A 802 14.59 -18.37 -0.32
N THR A 803 14.54 -17.54 0.74
CA THR A 803 15.72 -17.16 1.53
C THR A 803 15.88 -17.84 2.88
N THR A 804 14.79 -18.29 3.52
CA THR A 804 14.79 -18.20 4.98
C THR A 804 14.82 -19.52 5.73
N GLY A 805 14.05 -20.53 5.32
CA GLY A 805 13.67 -21.56 6.30
C GLY A 805 13.04 -20.95 7.56
N ALA A 806 12.52 -19.71 7.48
CA ALA A 806 11.97 -18.96 8.60
C ALA A 806 10.90 -19.78 9.30
N GLU A 807 10.82 -19.67 10.63
CA GLU A 807 9.90 -20.51 11.41
C GLU A 807 8.42 -20.20 11.15
N GLN A 808 8.08 -18.95 10.75
CA GLN A 808 6.70 -18.47 10.57
C GLN A 808 6.53 -17.51 9.35
N PRO A 809 6.75 -17.95 8.10
CA PRO A 809 6.58 -17.09 6.92
C PRO A 809 5.11 -16.91 6.52
N PHE A 810 4.19 -17.56 7.25
CA PHE A 810 2.77 -17.54 6.99
C PHE A 810 2.01 -16.72 8.04
N ARG A 811 0.89 -16.16 7.62
CA ARG A 811 -0.02 -15.36 8.43
C ARG A 811 -1.43 -15.93 8.35
N GLU A 812 -2.06 -16.10 9.50
CA GLU A 812 -3.51 -16.30 9.65
C GLU A 812 -4.07 -15.13 10.46
N ILE A 813 -5.27 -14.66 10.12
CA ILE A 813 -6.00 -13.67 10.94
C ILE A 813 -7.23 -14.34 11.54
N SER A 814 -7.42 -14.13 12.83
CA SER A 814 -8.70 -14.30 13.50
C SER A 814 -8.79 -13.23 14.58
N THR A 815 -9.61 -12.20 14.39
CA THR A 815 -9.65 -11.05 15.30
C THR A 815 -11.08 -10.62 15.60
N PHE A 816 -11.34 -10.27 16.86
CA PHE A 816 -12.63 -9.79 17.33
C PHE A 816 -12.57 -8.29 17.68
N ASN A 817 -13.62 -7.55 17.33
CA ASN A 817 -13.90 -6.20 17.81
C ASN A 817 -15.26 -6.18 18.50
N ALA A 818 -15.47 -5.21 19.39
CA ALA A 818 -16.75 -5.01 20.04
C ALA A 818 -16.98 -3.55 20.40
N SER A 819 -18.25 -3.16 20.46
CA SER A 819 -18.68 -1.86 20.95
C SER A 819 -20.06 -1.93 21.57
N ALA A 820 -20.36 -0.97 22.43
CA ALA A 820 -21.70 -0.80 22.99
C ALA A 820 -21.93 0.69 23.21
N GLY A 821 -23.17 1.15 23.03
CA GLY A 821 -23.49 2.56 23.24
C GLY A 821 -24.92 2.78 23.69
N LEU A 822 -25.14 3.97 24.24
CA LEU A 822 -26.44 4.50 24.65
C LEU A 822 -26.57 5.92 24.08
N SER A 823 -27.74 6.23 23.54
CA SER A 823 -28.10 7.54 22.99
C SER A 823 -29.42 7.99 23.61
N TRP A 824 -29.52 9.25 23.99
CA TRP A 824 -30.71 9.86 24.58
C TRP A 824 -31.35 10.85 23.61
N GLU A 825 -32.66 11.08 23.72
CA GLU A 825 -33.40 12.02 22.87
C GLU A 825 -32.88 13.46 22.96
N ASN A 826 -32.20 13.81 24.04
CA ASN A 826 -31.55 15.11 24.17
C ASN A 826 -30.28 15.25 23.31
N GLY A 827 -29.89 14.26 22.52
CA GLY A 827 -28.71 14.26 21.66
C GLY A 827 -27.40 13.86 22.35
N LEU A 828 -27.41 13.49 23.63
CA LEU A 828 -26.24 12.89 24.27
C LEU A 828 -26.10 11.43 23.80
N SER A 829 -24.88 11.01 23.49
CA SER A 829 -24.53 9.60 23.25
C SER A 829 -23.23 9.24 23.94
N VAL A 830 -23.15 8.02 24.46
CA VAL A 830 -21.94 7.45 25.06
C VAL A 830 -21.69 6.10 24.43
N GLN A 831 -20.45 5.84 24.02
CA GLN A 831 -20.03 4.58 23.41
C GLN A 831 -18.77 4.07 24.11
N ILE A 832 -18.71 2.78 24.41
CA ILE A 832 -17.48 2.06 24.72
C ILE A 832 -17.10 1.16 23.54
N TRP A 833 -15.82 0.99 23.29
CA TRP A 833 -15.34 0.23 22.15
C TRP A 833 -14.00 -0.45 22.44
N ALA A 834 -13.76 -1.57 21.75
CA ALA A 834 -12.50 -2.28 21.74
C ALA A 834 -12.25 -2.87 20.34
N ARG A 835 -11.07 -2.60 19.79
CA ARG A 835 -10.55 -3.23 18.57
C ARG A 835 -9.45 -4.21 18.95
N ASN A 836 -9.41 -5.37 18.31
CA ASN A 836 -8.57 -6.51 18.69
C ASN A 836 -8.81 -6.91 20.16
N LEU A 837 -10.07 -7.19 20.51
CA LEU A 837 -10.57 -7.41 21.88
C LEU A 837 -9.78 -8.47 22.66
N PHE A 838 -9.36 -9.55 21.99
CA PHE A 838 -8.60 -10.63 22.62
C PHE A 838 -7.08 -10.44 22.55
N ASN A 839 -6.62 -9.33 21.97
CA ASN A 839 -5.20 -9.02 21.76
C ASN A 839 -4.50 -10.13 20.95
N ASP A 840 -5.14 -10.54 19.87
CA ASP A 840 -4.62 -11.47 18.88
C ASP A 840 -3.33 -10.89 18.26
N LYS A 841 -2.35 -11.77 18.05
CA LYS A 841 -0.99 -11.42 17.62
C LYS A 841 -0.68 -12.08 16.29
N TYR A 842 -0.36 -11.28 15.27
CA TYR A 842 0.04 -11.77 13.96
C TYR A 842 0.90 -10.73 13.24
N LEU A 843 1.65 -11.17 12.24
CA LEU A 843 2.39 -10.30 11.35
C LEU A 843 1.50 -9.86 10.19
N MET A 844 1.61 -8.63 9.72
CA MET A 844 0.87 -8.08 8.58
C MET A 844 1.57 -8.38 7.25
N SER A 845 2.91 -8.34 7.26
CA SER A 845 3.81 -8.51 6.12
C SER A 845 5.24 -8.72 6.66
N ALA A 846 6.18 -9.08 5.78
CA ALA A 846 7.58 -9.29 6.09
C ALA A 846 8.47 -8.79 4.94
N PHE A 847 9.77 -8.58 5.17
CA PHE A 847 10.68 -8.09 4.15
C PHE A 847 12.15 -8.40 4.50
N PRO A 848 13.08 -8.48 3.52
CA PRO A 848 14.51 -8.63 3.80
C PRO A 848 15.09 -7.46 4.60
N GLY A 849 16.06 -7.74 5.47
CA GLY A 849 16.81 -6.73 6.24
C GLY A 849 17.56 -5.76 5.34
N VAL A 850 17.59 -4.48 5.72
CA VAL A 850 18.22 -3.44 4.90
C VAL A 850 19.72 -3.47 5.10
N LEU A 851 20.46 -3.78 4.04
CA LEU A 851 21.91 -4.02 4.09
C LEU A 851 22.33 -5.12 5.09
N GLN A 852 21.40 -6.01 5.43
CA GLN A 852 21.57 -7.06 6.42
C GLN A 852 21.19 -8.44 5.85
N PRO A 853 22.03 -9.02 4.99
CA PRO A 853 21.84 -10.37 4.46
C PRO A 853 21.64 -11.39 5.59
N GLY A 854 20.62 -12.25 5.44
CA GLY A 854 20.24 -13.23 6.45
C GLY A 854 19.35 -12.69 7.57
N VAL A 855 19.03 -11.38 7.59
CA VAL A 855 18.02 -10.81 8.48
C VAL A 855 16.69 -10.69 7.74
N ILE A 856 15.60 -11.03 8.42
CA ILE A 856 14.23 -10.86 7.91
C ILE A 856 13.42 -10.08 8.90
N ASN A 857 12.79 -9.01 8.42
CA ASN A 857 11.94 -8.13 9.19
C ASN A 857 10.46 -8.44 8.98
N GLY A 858 9.63 -8.06 9.95
CA GLY A 858 8.19 -8.21 9.94
C GLY A 858 7.49 -6.97 10.46
N TYR A 859 6.35 -6.62 9.85
CA TYR A 859 5.41 -5.67 10.45
C TYR A 859 4.39 -6.44 11.25
N ARG A 860 4.15 -6.02 12.49
CA ARG A 860 3.15 -6.62 13.38
C ARG A 860 1.80 -5.91 13.28
N ASN A 861 0.73 -6.62 13.67
CA ASN A 861 -0.57 -6.00 13.84
C ASN A 861 -0.57 -5.03 15.05
N PRO A 862 -1.46 -4.02 15.07
CA PRO A 862 -1.67 -3.17 16.24
C PRO A 862 -2.09 -3.99 17.47
N THR A 863 -1.64 -3.56 18.65
CA THR A 863 -2.11 -4.10 19.93
C THR A 863 -3.60 -3.80 20.12
N ARG A 864 -4.21 -4.45 21.12
CA ARG A 864 -5.58 -4.11 21.54
C ARG A 864 -5.71 -2.63 21.88
N THR A 865 -6.66 -1.96 21.25
CA THR A 865 -7.06 -0.58 21.58
C THR A 865 -8.49 -0.55 22.08
N PHE A 866 -8.75 0.20 23.14
CA PHE A 866 -10.08 0.36 23.71
C PHE A 866 -10.25 1.75 24.31
N GLY A 867 -11.48 2.20 24.41
CA GLY A 867 -11.79 3.50 24.96
C GLY A 867 -13.28 3.74 25.07
N PHE A 868 -13.62 4.98 25.39
CA PHE A 868 -14.99 5.46 25.39
C PHE A 868 -15.06 6.79 24.64
N ASN A 869 -16.22 7.06 24.04
CA ASN A 869 -16.54 8.32 23.37
C ASN A 869 -17.83 8.89 23.97
N VAL A 870 -17.89 10.21 24.06
CA VAL A 870 -19.10 10.96 24.40
C VAL A 870 -19.37 11.92 23.25
N ARG A 871 -20.57 11.85 22.69
CA ARG A 871 -21.06 12.76 21.65
C ARG A 871 -22.24 13.57 22.18
N LYS A 872 -22.32 14.82 21.75
CA LYS A 872 -23.49 15.68 21.90
C LYS A 872 -23.91 16.20 20.53
N GLU A 873 -25.09 15.78 20.08
CA GLU A 873 -25.79 16.27 18.89
C GLU A 873 -26.71 17.43 19.27
N PHE A 874 -26.89 18.40 18.37
CA PHE A 874 -27.68 19.62 18.58
C PHE A 874 -28.19 20.25 17.30
#